data_AF-A0A0E0QF11-F1
#
_entry.id   AF-A0A0E0QF11-F1
#
_cell.length_a   1.000
_cell.length_b   1.000
_cell.length_c   1.000
_cell.angle_alpha   90.00
_cell.angle_beta   90.00
_cell.angle_gamma   90.00
#
_symmetry.space_group_name_H-M   'P 1'
#
loop_
_entity.id
_entity.type
_entity.pdbx_description
1 polymer ?
#
loop_
_entity_poly.entity_id
_entity_poly.type
_entity_poly.pdbx_seq_one_letter_code
_entity_poly.pdbx_strand_id
1 'polypeptide(L)'
;MLTEVGITDYTSEDERQLIDRIRDRLKDKRYFVVIDDVWDVEAWKVVSLALFNNRCGSRIVMTTRNAAVASHCSSDGGCVYQMEPLNFADSKMLFCQKAFRSRELYNPHLEKVCDEILAKCGGLPLAIITVSSLLAGKHAKDEWDRMLNDIGCALANNPDAGNMTKILSLSYFELPHHLRTCFLYLCIFPEDYKVNKQRLINRWIAEGFVHEKQGWSTYEVGQNYFNDLINRSLIQPVDLKYGQAKACRVHDIILDFITCKATKENFVTTLDFAEHGHISKFRVRRLCAKNHNEEKVNKSASLNLSHVRSLTIFQHVNGTSLFVFPTLRVLDLSKSGLTENHLESIDKLHHLKYLSLRSTSITKLPTKIEQLHYLQTLDICDTKIQELPLSIAKLECLAHLYVERWTRFPDGLIGKMQSLEELEEFGIYCELGKSLEGFSQLTKLRTLKVHLFWWSDAEECQNYVSALLSSNLHHLYLTGGPLTLESWYPPTPCIIRKLHIKGCYNRKVPNWMSYLGSLTELQLWIRRMGPNDVKILGAIPSLHFLEVRTLCGTNGRIIICGNQGFRSLRYFSLRIKRCGTMLEFEAGSMPKLEHLQLEFRLHGMDCLNGASDFGIQNLSTLTKVEIGIWGNIYSDGIYDPAQDMDDSITRSVVSLIKATIETLPNCPTSRFQLEYDCGNCLLGETSQEFEGQGPDEAYPHEHKIFSLQELQDATDFFSNNNVLVDLFDSKLYKGRLQDGSLVVVHMDCPTADWSRRTRQFQTQVEMPVHRNLVRLHGFCITPTKRFLVYPYMSNGSVASCLRERPPSQAPLDWQTRLRIALGSARGLSYLHDHCDPKIIHRDIRAVNIFLNEDFEALVGNFCLAKLEDDMDTDDRTAVRGVVGHIAPEYLSAGILSEKTDVYGYGIMLLELITGKRALYHDGRARDEDIFLLDWVKRLLKEKKLKMLVDPDLRNNYIHVEVKSLIKVALICTQVSPVKRPKMVEVVRMLEGGDGLAQRWEVWWKIEVVRQEVPLTSSFSLSAPNSFANNTSLCGLGTPSAPPLHPPPPYNPGRSSRTGAISGGVAAGAALLFNIPAIGFAWWRRRKPQEYFPVVPGVHLGQLKRFSLRELQVATKTFNNKNILGTGGFSKVYKGRLADGSLVAVKRLKEQRTPGGELQFQTEVEMISMALHRNLLRLRGFCMTPTERLLVYPYMANGSVASRLRGTSPSFFPVMHPYIFQTIRGLIWVLFCRTTTI
;
A
#
# COMPACT_ATOMS: atom_id res chain seq x y z
N MET A 1 15.34 -15.35 4.01
CA MET A 1 14.95 -16.04 5.27
C MET A 1 14.09 -15.19 6.20
N LEU A 2 14.63 -14.24 6.98
CA LEU A 2 13.90 -13.56 8.08
C LEU A 2 12.52 -13.01 7.67
N THR A 3 12.48 -12.21 6.60
CA THR A 3 11.25 -11.60 6.07
C THR A 3 10.22 -12.64 5.62
N GLU A 4 10.65 -13.74 5.01
CA GLU A 4 9.78 -14.84 4.55
C GLU A 4 9.22 -15.67 5.71
N VAL A 5 9.95 -15.71 6.84
CA VAL A 5 9.50 -16.33 8.11
C VAL A 5 8.60 -15.37 8.92
N GLY A 6 8.30 -14.17 8.39
CA GLY A 6 7.47 -13.17 9.04
C GLY A 6 8.18 -12.46 10.20
N ILE A 7 9.49 -12.22 10.04
CA ILE A 7 10.35 -11.41 10.91
C ILE A 7 10.80 -10.19 10.12
N THR A 8 10.11 -9.06 10.31
CA THR A 8 10.35 -7.79 9.61
C THR A 8 11.11 -6.76 10.44
N ASP A 9 11.31 -7.04 11.73
CA ASP A 9 11.98 -6.15 12.69
C ASP A 9 12.97 -6.98 13.52
N TYR A 10 14.25 -6.60 13.45
CA TYR A 10 15.41 -7.36 13.90
C TYR A 10 16.68 -6.50 14.14
N THR A 11 16.59 -5.18 13.99
CA THR A 11 17.76 -4.26 13.92
C THR A 11 18.45 -3.99 15.27
N SER A 12 18.02 -4.66 16.34
CA SER A 12 18.59 -4.52 17.70
C SER A 12 18.55 -5.81 18.54
N GLU A 13 18.26 -6.96 17.92
CA GLU A 13 18.25 -8.26 18.61
C GLU A 13 19.64 -8.90 18.60
N ASP A 14 19.96 -9.68 19.64
CA ASP A 14 21.14 -10.55 19.59
C ASP A 14 20.88 -11.83 18.78
N GLU A 15 21.97 -12.44 18.32
CA GLU A 15 22.02 -13.66 17.50
C GLU A 15 21.15 -14.80 18.07
N ARG A 16 21.10 -14.98 19.40
CA ARG A 16 20.35 -16.06 20.05
C ARG A 16 18.86 -15.76 20.10
N GLN A 17 18.48 -14.51 20.36
CA GLN A 17 17.09 -14.07 20.28
C GLN A 17 16.52 -14.28 18.87
N LEU A 18 17.32 -13.97 17.84
CA LEU A 18 16.95 -14.18 16.44
C LEU A 18 16.80 -15.67 16.10
N ILE A 19 17.75 -16.51 16.53
CA ILE A 19 17.69 -17.98 16.44
C ILE A 19 16.40 -18.54 17.04
N ASP A 20 16.08 -18.16 18.28
CA ASP A 20 14.92 -18.71 18.99
C ASP A 20 13.60 -18.23 18.37
N ARG A 21 13.52 -16.98 17.87
CA ARG A 21 12.37 -16.49 17.09
C ARG A 21 12.15 -17.30 15.80
N ILE A 22 13.22 -17.67 15.09
CA ILE A 22 13.12 -18.52 13.89
C ILE A 22 12.63 -19.92 14.27
N ARG A 23 13.22 -20.56 15.30
CA ARG A 23 12.77 -21.86 15.83
C ARG A 23 11.28 -21.84 16.17
N ASP A 24 10.82 -20.82 16.89
CA ASP A 24 9.43 -20.68 17.30
C ASP A 24 8.45 -20.51 16.13
N ARG A 25 8.89 -19.97 14.99
CA ARG A 25 8.08 -19.88 13.76
C ARG A 25 8.06 -21.18 12.94
N LEU A 26 9.09 -22.02 13.07
CA LEU A 26 9.27 -23.23 12.27
C LEU A 26 8.85 -24.53 12.97
N LYS A 27 8.93 -24.60 14.31
CA LYS A 27 8.75 -25.83 15.12
C LYS A 27 7.53 -26.68 14.75
N ASP A 28 6.36 -26.07 14.54
CA ASP A 28 5.09 -26.75 14.28
C ASP A 28 4.69 -26.75 12.78
N LYS A 29 5.59 -26.36 11.87
CA LYS A 29 5.32 -26.25 10.43
C LYS A 29 6.18 -27.20 9.61
N ARG A 30 5.61 -27.81 8.56
CA ARG A 30 6.41 -28.38 7.48
C ARG A 30 7.06 -27.24 6.70
N TYR A 31 8.39 -27.23 6.58
CA TYR A 31 9.13 -26.22 5.83
C TYR A 31 10.12 -26.84 4.84
N PHE A 32 10.41 -26.09 3.78
CA PHE A 32 11.51 -26.34 2.85
C PHE A 32 12.40 -25.09 2.85
N VAL A 33 13.67 -25.23 3.23
CA VAL A 33 14.62 -24.12 3.35
C VAL A 33 15.85 -24.44 2.52
N VAL A 34 16.24 -23.51 1.63
CA VAL A 34 17.53 -23.55 0.93
C VAL A 34 18.43 -22.48 1.56
N ILE A 35 19.67 -22.86 1.86
CA ILE A 35 20.72 -21.95 2.33
C ILE A 35 21.90 -22.14 1.39
N ASP A 36 22.14 -21.11 0.58
CA ASP A 36 23.13 -21.15 -0.49
C ASP A 36 24.50 -20.66 0.00
N ASP A 37 25.56 -21.31 -0.46
CA ASP A 37 26.98 -21.03 -0.27
C ASP A 37 27.42 -20.75 1.19
N VAL A 38 27.23 -21.72 2.09
CA VAL A 38 27.72 -21.62 3.48
C VAL A 38 29.24 -21.82 3.54
N TRP A 39 30.00 -20.79 3.92
CA TRP A 39 31.46 -20.81 3.84
C TRP A 39 32.17 -21.51 5.02
N ASP A 40 31.69 -21.30 6.25
CA ASP A 40 32.37 -21.77 7.47
C ASP A 40 31.47 -22.53 8.46
N VAL A 41 32.13 -23.24 9.38
CA VAL A 41 31.50 -24.19 10.31
C VAL A 41 30.84 -23.49 11.50
N GLU A 42 31.33 -22.32 11.92
CA GLU A 42 30.76 -21.60 13.07
C GLU A 42 29.49 -20.84 12.66
N ALA A 43 29.49 -20.21 11.48
CA ALA A 43 28.26 -19.69 10.88
C ALA A 43 27.23 -20.81 10.65
N TRP A 44 27.65 -22.00 10.21
CA TRP A 44 26.72 -23.13 10.13
C TRP A 44 26.17 -23.55 11.50
N LYS A 45 26.98 -23.60 12.57
CA LYS A 45 26.49 -23.88 13.94
C LYS A 45 25.46 -22.84 14.40
N VAL A 46 25.70 -21.56 14.13
CA VAL A 46 24.74 -20.47 14.41
C VAL A 46 23.45 -20.65 13.63
N VAL A 47 23.52 -20.91 12.32
CA VAL A 47 22.34 -21.02 11.45
C VAL A 47 21.57 -22.34 11.67
N SER A 48 22.25 -23.45 11.94
CA SER A 48 21.62 -24.73 12.27
C SER A 48 20.91 -24.69 13.62
N LEU A 49 21.40 -23.88 14.57
CA LEU A 49 20.66 -23.56 15.78
C LEU A 49 19.32 -22.85 15.48
N ALA A 50 19.16 -22.09 14.39
CA ALA A 50 17.86 -21.53 14.00
C ALA A 50 16.87 -22.58 13.43
N LEU A 51 17.37 -23.71 12.90
CA LEU A 51 16.61 -24.66 12.08
C LEU A 51 16.14 -25.87 12.91
N PHE A 52 14.92 -25.81 13.44
CA PHE A 52 14.40 -26.83 14.34
C PHE A 52 13.91 -28.11 13.62
N ASN A 53 14.67 -29.20 13.75
CA ASN A 53 14.33 -30.53 13.21
C ASN A 53 13.01 -31.06 13.82
N ASN A 54 11.91 -30.93 13.09
CA ASN A 54 10.56 -31.31 13.52
C ASN A 54 10.04 -32.58 12.83
N ARG A 55 9.00 -33.17 13.42
CA ARG A 55 8.34 -34.38 12.89
C ARG A 55 7.37 -34.09 11.73
N CYS A 56 7.40 -32.89 11.16
CA CYS A 56 6.46 -32.43 10.12
C CYS A 56 6.89 -32.78 8.69
N GLY A 57 7.99 -33.54 8.51
CA GLY A 57 8.51 -33.87 7.17
C GLY A 57 9.15 -32.68 6.45
N SER A 58 9.79 -31.81 7.23
CA SER A 58 10.55 -30.64 6.74
C SER A 58 11.86 -31.07 6.07
N ARG A 59 12.41 -30.19 5.23
CA ARG A 59 13.68 -30.39 4.51
C ARG A 59 14.52 -29.12 4.54
N ILE A 60 15.83 -29.31 4.63
CA ILE A 60 16.83 -28.27 4.51
C ILE A 60 17.78 -28.72 3.39
N VAL A 61 18.09 -27.83 2.47
CA VAL A 61 19.14 -27.99 1.47
C VAL A 61 20.18 -26.93 1.76
N MET A 62 21.42 -27.35 1.99
CA MET A 62 22.57 -26.45 2.13
C MET A 62 23.52 -26.70 0.96
N THR A 63 24.00 -25.64 0.33
CA THR A 63 25.14 -25.72 -0.59
C THR A 63 26.39 -25.15 0.08
N THR A 64 27.55 -25.72 -0.21
CA THR A 64 28.84 -25.25 0.30
C THR A 64 29.97 -25.75 -0.59
N ARG A 65 31.03 -24.97 -0.69
CA ARG A 65 32.30 -25.36 -1.35
C ARG A 65 33.24 -26.08 -0.38
N ASN A 66 32.88 -26.18 0.90
CA ASN A 66 33.74 -26.63 1.99
C ASN A 66 33.29 -28.00 2.52
N ALA A 67 34.08 -29.05 2.23
CA ALA A 67 33.78 -30.42 2.66
C ALA A 67 33.67 -30.58 4.19
N ALA A 68 34.38 -29.76 4.97
CA ALA A 68 34.26 -29.77 6.43
C ALA A 68 32.86 -29.29 6.88
N VAL A 69 32.34 -28.22 6.27
CA VAL A 69 30.98 -27.69 6.51
C VAL A 69 29.93 -28.72 6.11
N ALA A 70 30.07 -29.35 4.93
CA ALA A 70 29.17 -30.41 4.48
C ALA A 70 29.16 -31.60 5.45
N SER A 71 30.33 -32.06 5.91
CA SER A 71 30.44 -33.15 6.89
C SER A 71 29.77 -32.80 8.23
N HIS A 72 29.97 -31.57 8.73
CA HIS A 72 29.37 -31.09 9.99
C HIS A 72 27.86 -30.82 9.87
N CYS A 73 27.33 -30.63 8.66
CA CYS A 73 25.90 -30.61 8.39
C CYS A 73 25.28 -32.03 8.38
N SER A 74 26.07 -33.06 8.04
CA SER A 74 25.57 -34.42 7.85
C SER A 74 25.50 -35.27 9.12
N SER A 75 26.21 -34.90 10.19
CA SER A 75 26.37 -35.71 11.42
C SER A 75 25.05 -36.11 12.08
N ASP A 76 24.02 -35.28 11.97
CA ASP A 76 22.71 -35.50 12.60
C ASP A 76 21.73 -36.26 11.68
N GLY A 77 22.26 -37.10 10.77
CA GLY A 77 21.48 -37.92 9.84
C GLY A 77 21.12 -37.22 8.52
N GLY A 78 21.87 -36.19 8.13
CA GLY A 78 21.76 -35.55 6.82
C GLY A 78 22.54 -36.30 5.73
N CYS A 79 22.11 -36.19 4.48
CA CYS A 79 22.87 -36.70 3.33
C CYS A 79 23.75 -35.60 2.72
N VAL A 80 25.04 -35.87 2.52
CA VAL A 80 25.88 -35.07 1.62
C VAL A 80 25.66 -35.56 0.20
N TYR A 81 25.15 -34.69 -0.68
CA TYR A 81 25.18 -34.94 -2.12
C TYR A 81 26.38 -34.19 -2.70
N GLN A 82 27.40 -34.92 -3.12
CA GLN A 82 28.52 -34.34 -3.86
C GLN A 82 28.05 -34.01 -5.28
N MET A 83 28.17 -32.74 -5.67
CA MET A 83 27.86 -32.30 -7.04
C MET A 83 28.96 -32.78 -7.98
N GLU A 84 28.74 -33.92 -8.62
CA GLU A 84 29.64 -34.43 -9.65
C GLU A 84 29.70 -33.49 -10.88
N PRO A 85 30.83 -33.44 -11.60
CA PRO A 85 30.91 -32.75 -12.88
C PRO A 85 29.90 -33.30 -13.89
N LEU A 86 29.50 -32.49 -14.86
CA LEU A 86 28.67 -32.97 -15.96
C LEU A 86 29.37 -34.11 -16.70
N ASN A 87 28.63 -35.16 -17.01
CA ASN A 87 29.12 -36.20 -17.91
C ASN A 87 29.39 -35.61 -19.30
N PHE A 88 30.06 -36.38 -20.15
CA PHE A 88 30.52 -35.88 -21.45
C PHE A 88 29.36 -35.49 -22.39
N ALA A 89 28.24 -36.21 -22.38
CA ALA A 89 27.09 -35.92 -23.23
C ALA A 89 26.39 -34.61 -22.81
N ASP A 90 26.11 -34.43 -21.51
CA ASP A 90 25.53 -33.19 -20.99
C ASP A 90 26.48 -32.00 -21.15
N SER A 91 27.79 -32.22 -21.01
CA SER A 91 28.81 -31.21 -21.29
C SER A 91 28.80 -30.76 -22.75
N LYS A 92 28.71 -31.71 -23.69
CA LYS A 92 28.65 -31.44 -25.14
C LYS A 92 27.33 -30.77 -25.54
N MET A 93 26.20 -31.19 -24.96
CA MET A 93 24.89 -30.54 -25.14
C MET A 93 24.90 -29.09 -24.64
N LEU A 94 25.35 -28.84 -23.40
CA LEU A 94 25.43 -27.49 -22.82
C LEU A 94 26.35 -26.57 -23.64
N PHE A 95 27.48 -27.11 -24.09
CA PHE A 95 28.43 -26.40 -24.94
C PHE A 95 27.82 -26.03 -26.30
N CYS A 96 27.17 -26.97 -26.97
CA CYS A 96 26.50 -26.71 -28.26
C CYS A 96 25.36 -25.70 -28.11
N GLN A 97 24.57 -25.83 -27.04
CA GLN A 97 23.45 -24.92 -26.76
C GLN A 97 23.93 -23.48 -26.58
N LYS A 98 25.15 -23.29 -26.05
CA LYS A 98 25.74 -21.97 -25.82
C LYS A 98 26.55 -21.43 -27.01
N ALA A 99 27.31 -22.27 -27.70
CA ALA A 99 28.15 -21.86 -28.85
C ALA A 99 27.36 -21.74 -30.16
N PHE A 100 26.42 -22.65 -30.41
CA PHE A 100 25.70 -22.81 -31.69
C PHE A 100 24.19 -22.60 -31.59
N ARG A 101 23.62 -22.46 -30.37
CA ARG A 101 22.17 -22.42 -30.10
C ARG A 101 21.40 -23.70 -30.51
N SER A 102 22.10 -24.82 -30.70
CA SER A 102 21.54 -26.14 -30.96
C SER A 102 21.92 -27.12 -29.85
N ARG A 103 21.16 -28.21 -29.68
CA ARG A 103 21.57 -29.32 -28.79
C ARG A 103 22.71 -30.16 -29.37
N GLU A 104 22.95 -30.06 -30.68
CA GLU A 104 23.89 -30.90 -31.43
C GLU A 104 24.91 -30.08 -32.24
N LEU A 105 26.01 -30.72 -32.64
CA LEU A 105 27.17 -30.09 -33.28
C LEU A 105 27.16 -30.37 -34.79
N TYR A 106 26.55 -29.48 -35.58
CA TYR A 106 26.34 -29.67 -37.03
C TYR A 106 27.60 -29.61 -37.92
N ASN A 107 28.82 -29.51 -37.37
CA ASN A 107 30.07 -29.40 -38.12
C ASN A 107 31.09 -30.48 -37.69
N PRO A 108 31.15 -31.64 -38.37
CA PRO A 108 32.05 -32.74 -38.03
C PRO A 108 33.54 -32.36 -37.95
N HIS A 109 33.99 -31.33 -38.67
CA HIS A 109 35.40 -30.90 -38.66
C HIS A 109 35.82 -30.21 -37.35
N LEU A 110 34.85 -29.72 -36.56
CA LEU A 110 35.10 -29.13 -35.24
C LEU A 110 34.92 -30.13 -34.09
N GLU A 111 34.30 -31.29 -34.33
CA GLU A 111 33.92 -32.25 -33.30
C GLU A 111 35.11 -32.70 -32.43
N LYS A 112 36.19 -33.17 -33.05
CA LYS A 112 37.39 -33.61 -32.30
C LYS A 112 37.97 -32.49 -31.42
N VAL A 113 38.03 -31.26 -31.92
CA VAL A 113 38.59 -30.11 -31.18
C VAL A 113 37.65 -29.68 -30.04
N CYS A 114 36.33 -29.72 -30.28
CA CYS A 114 35.32 -29.53 -29.25
C CYS A 114 35.48 -30.55 -28.12
N ASP A 115 35.63 -31.84 -28.46
CA ASP A 115 35.74 -32.94 -27.51
C ASP A 115 37.02 -32.82 -26.66
N GLU A 116 38.15 -32.42 -27.26
CA GLU A 116 39.40 -32.12 -26.53
C GLU A 116 39.30 -30.85 -25.66
N ILE A 117 38.54 -29.82 -26.07
CA ILE A 117 38.25 -28.64 -25.25
C ILE A 117 37.37 -29.01 -24.04
N LEU A 118 36.33 -29.82 -24.25
CA LEU A 118 35.44 -30.31 -23.20
C LEU A 118 36.20 -31.13 -22.15
N ALA A 119 37.13 -31.98 -22.59
CA ALA A 119 38.03 -32.69 -21.68
C ALA A 119 38.87 -31.75 -20.81
N LYS A 120 39.39 -30.63 -21.35
CA LYS A 120 40.11 -29.60 -20.56
C LYS A 120 39.19 -28.80 -19.64
N CYS A 121 37.90 -28.64 -19.97
CA CYS A 121 36.90 -28.04 -19.09
C CYS A 121 36.48 -28.94 -17.91
N GLY A 122 36.74 -30.25 -17.98
CA GLY A 122 36.57 -31.19 -16.86
C GLY A 122 35.14 -31.29 -16.32
N GLY A 123 34.12 -31.17 -17.18
CA GLY A 123 32.70 -31.26 -16.80
C GLY A 123 32.16 -30.07 -15.98
N LEU A 124 32.95 -29.03 -15.74
CA LEU A 124 32.54 -27.86 -14.94
C LEU A 124 31.57 -26.95 -15.73
N PRO A 125 30.30 -26.77 -15.33
CA PRO A 125 29.31 -26.04 -16.12
C PRO A 125 29.72 -24.60 -16.47
N LEU A 126 30.27 -23.85 -15.50
CA LEU A 126 30.69 -22.48 -15.72
C LEU A 126 31.87 -22.38 -16.69
N ALA A 127 32.83 -23.32 -16.61
CA ALA A 127 33.95 -23.39 -17.55
C ALA A 127 33.47 -23.66 -18.98
N ILE A 128 32.56 -24.63 -19.13
CA ILE A 128 31.93 -24.99 -20.40
C ILE A 128 31.19 -23.78 -20.98
N ILE A 129 30.38 -23.08 -20.18
CA ILE A 129 29.63 -21.88 -20.58
C ILE A 129 30.58 -20.74 -20.97
N THR A 130 31.64 -20.48 -20.21
CA THR A 130 32.59 -19.40 -20.53
C THR A 130 33.37 -19.70 -21.82
N VAL A 131 33.91 -20.91 -22.00
CA VAL A 131 34.69 -21.26 -23.20
C VAL A 131 33.81 -21.32 -24.46
N SER A 132 32.61 -21.90 -24.38
CA SER A 132 31.63 -21.84 -25.48
C SER A 132 31.23 -20.41 -25.83
N SER A 133 31.16 -19.49 -24.86
CA SER A 133 30.92 -18.06 -25.11
C SER A 133 32.07 -17.34 -25.83
N LEU A 134 33.31 -17.83 -25.72
CA LEU A 134 34.48 -17.31 -26.46
C LEU A 134 34.64 -17.90 -27.86
N LEU A 135 33.90 -18.97 -28.15
CA LEU A 135 33.86 -19.70 -29.42
C LEU A 135 32.56 -19.47 -30.21
N ALA A 136 31.53 -18.88 -29.59
CA ALA A 136 30.28 -18.53 -30.24
C ALA A 136 30.53 -17.61 -31.46
N GLY A 137 30.10 -18.07 -32.65
CA GLY A 137 30.32 -17.37 -33.92
C GLY A 137 31.71 -17.55 -34.56
N LYS A 138 32.62 -18.33 -33.95
CA LYS A 138 33.90 -18.72 -34.56
C LYS A 138 33.75 -20.02 -35.33
N HIS A 139 33.89 -19.96 -36.65
CA HIS A 139 33.64 -21.10 -37.55
C HIS A 139 34.91 -21.75 -38.11
N ALA A 140 36.08 -21.12 -37.96
CA ALA A 140 37.34 -21.64 -38.48
C ALA A 140 38.07 -22.49 -37.42
N LYS A 141 38.53 -23.69 -37.84
CA LYS A 141 39.16 -24.68 -36.94
C LYS A 141 40.40 -24.12 -36.22
N ASP A 142 41.21 -23.32 -36.90
CA ASP A 142 42.43 -22.70 -36.36
C ASP A 142 42.18 -21.74 -35.17
N GLU A 143 40.94 -21.27 -34.99
CA GLU A 143 40.55 -20.50 -33.80
C GLU A 143 40.27 -21.40 -32.59
N TRP A 144 39.75 -22.61 -32.85
CA TRP A 144 39.46 -23.63 -31.85
C TRP A 144 40.73 -24.35 -31.43
N ASP A 145 41.61 -24.70 -32.39
CA ASP A 145 42.92 -25.28 -32.11
C ASP A 145 43.81 -24.30 -31.30
N ARG A 146 43.72 -22.98 -31.54
CA ARG A 146 44.37 -21.97 -30.67
C ARG A 146 43.79 -21.96 -29.26
N MET A 147 42.46 -21.86 -29.12
CA MET A 147 41.78 -21.91 -27.81
C MET A 147 42.15 -23.18 -27.01
N LEU A 148 42.21 -24.35 -27.67
CA LEU A 148 42.64 -25.62 -27.08
C LEU A 148 44.07 -25.56 -26.52
N ASN A 149 45.00 -24.97 -27.29
CA ASN A 149 46.39 -24.78 -26.89
C ASN A 149 46.54 -23.76 -25.75
N ASP A 150 45.82 -22.64 -25.81
CA ASP A 150 45.85 -21.58 -24.79
C ASP A 150 45.30 -22.07 -23.45
N ILE A 151 44.21 -22.85 -23.46
CA ILE A 151 43.69 -23.53 -22.25
C ILE A 151 44.74 -24.55 -21.74
N GLY A 152 45.41 -25.28 -22.63
CA GLY A 152 46.51 -26.20 -22.28
C GLY A 152 47.67 -25.50 -21.56
N CYS A 153 48.13 -24.36 -22.10
CA CYS A 153 49.18 -23.54 -21.50
C CYS A 153 48.74 -22.95 -20.15
N ALA A 154 47.50 -22.48 -20.04
CA ALA A 154 46.94 -21.97 -18.79
C ALA A 154 46.80 -23.06 -17.70
N LEU A 155 46.54 -24.32 -18.10
CA LEU A 155 46.52 -25.47 -17.20
C LEU A 155 47.92 -25.83 -16.68
N ALA A 156 48.94 -25.81 -17.56
CA ALA A 156 50.32 -26.16 -17.23
C ALA A 156 51.05 -25.12 -16.35
N ASN A 157 50.85 -23.82 -16.62
CA ASN A 157 51.65 -22.74 -16.03
C ASN A 157 51.43 -22.48 -14.52
N ASN A 158 50.48 -23.16 -13.88
CA ASN A 158 50.23 -23.06 -12.44
C ASN A 158 49.43 -24.31 -11.99
N PRO A 159 50.06 -25.45 -11.66
CA PRO A 159 49.35 -26.69 -11.37
C PRO A 159 48.34 -26.53 -10.23
N ASP A 160 48.70 -25.82 -9.16
CA ASP A 160 47.92 -25.68 -7.93
C ASP A 160 46.65 -24.80 -8.08
N ALA A 161 46.58 -23.96 -9.12
CA ALA A 161 45.39 -23.15 -9.39
C ALA A 161 44.26 -23.99 -10.04
N GLY A 162 43.07 -23.97 -9.46
CA GLY A 162 41.91 -24.69 -9.98
C GLY A 162 41.50 -24.26 -11.41
N ASN A 163 40.97 -25.22 -12.18
CA ASN A 163 40.68 -25.08 -13.62
C ASN A 163 39.85 -23.83 -13.95
N MET A 164 38.85 -23.48 -13.13
CA MET A 164 38.01 -22.30 -13.36
C MET A 164 38.81 -20.99 -13.29
N THR A 165 39.74 -20.85 -12.35
CA THR A 165 40.58 -19.65 -12.21
C THR A 165 41.49 -19.44 -13.43
N LYS A 166 41.98 -20.53 -14.02
CA LYS A 166 42.78 -20.52 -15.25
C LYS A 166 41.94 -20.11 -16.46
N ILE A 167 40.75 -20.68 -16.61
CA ILE A 167 39.80 -20.36 -17.69
C ILE A 167 39.30 -18.91 -17.60
N LEU A 168 39.01 -18.39 -16.40
CA LEU A 168 38.72 -16.97 -16.19
C LEU A 168 39.93 -16.08 -16.53
N SER A 169 41.16 -16.51 -16.20
CA SER A 169 42.36 -15.75 -16.57
C SER A 169 42.54 -15.65 -18.08
N LEU A 170 42.34 -16.74 -18.82
CA LEU A 170 42.35 -16.75 -20.28
C LEU A 170 41.25 -15.82 -20.84
N SER A 171 40.01 -15.99 -20.36
CA SER A 171 38.85 -15.18 -20.76
C SER A 171 39.05 -13.68 -20.55
N TYR A 172 39.77 -13.31 -19.49
CA TYR A 172 40.15 -11.93 -19.17
C TYR A 172 41.27 -11.39 -20.07
N PHE A 173 42.26 -12.21 -20.45
CA PHE A 173 43.29 -11.78 -21.38
C PHE A 173 42.75 -11.58 -22.81
N GLU A 174 41.79 -12.42 -23.24
CA GLU A 174 41.04 -12.36 -24.50
C GLU A 174 40.02 -11.20 -24.63
N LEU A 175 39.92 -10.33 -23.62
CA LEU A 175 39.10 -9.12 -23.69
C LEU A 175 39.91 -7.93 -24.25
N PRO A 176 39.35 -7.14 -25.18
CA PRO A 176 39.88 -5.82 -25.53
C PRO A 176 40.09 -4.92 -24.29
N HIS A 177 41.14 -4.08 -24.31
CA HIS A 177 41.54 -3.26 -23.16
C HIS A 177 40.41 -2.43 -22.53
N HIS A 178 39.49 -1.90 -23.34
CA HIS A 178 38.32 -1.16 -22.85
C HIS A 178 37.32 -2.06 -22.10
N LEU A 179 37.05 -3.28 -22.60
CA LEU A 179 36.22 -4.25 -21.87
C LEU A 179 36.91 -4.73 -20.59
N ARG A 180 38.22 -4.97 -20.60
CA ARG A 180 39.00 -5.32 -19.38
C ARG A 180 38.88 -4.24 -18.32
N THR A 181 38.99 -2.98 -18.72
CA THR A 181 38.84 -1.81 -17.83
C THR A 181 37.44 -1.74 -17.22
N CYS A 182 36.39 -1.88 -18.03
CA CYS A 182 34.99 -1.90 -17.58
C CYS A 182 34.67 -3.12 -16.68
N PHE A 183 35.25 -4.28 -16.99
CA PHE A 183 35.06 -5.53 -16.26
C PHE A 183 35.76 -5.51 -14.89
N LEU A 184 37.02 -5.08 -14.80
CA LEU A 184 37.71 -4.88 -13.52
C LEU A 184 36.98 -3.87 -12.63
N TYR A 185 36.34 -2.84 -13.20
CA TYR A 185 35.59 -1.85 -12.42
C TYR A 185 34.43 -2.47 -11.61
N LEU A 186 33.91 -3.63 -12.01
CA LEU A 186 32.83 -4.30 -11.27
C LEU A 186 33.28 -4.83 -9.90
N CYS A 187 34.57 -4.99 -9.64
CA CYS A 187 35.07 -5.43 -8.33
C CYS A 187 34.75 -4.47 -7.17
N ILE A 188 34.30 -3.25 -7.47
CA ILE A 188 33.85 -2.28 -6.45
C ILE A 188 32.50 -2.65 -5.82
N PHE A 189 31.65 -3.41 -6.50
CA PHE A 189 30.34 -3.78 -5.94
C PHE A 189 30.49 -4.93 -4.92
N PRO A 190 29.62 -5.01 -3.89
CA PRO A 190 29.52 -6.19 -3.03
C PRO A 190 29.16 -7.45 -3.82
N GLU A 191 29.36 -8.62 -3.21
CA GLU A 191 28.78 -9.88 -3.68
C GLU A 191 27.25 -9.78 -3.79
N ASP A 192 26.69 -10.60 -4.69
CA ASP A 192 25.27 -10.67 -5.05
C ASP A 192 24.60 -9.34 -5.50
N TYR A 193 25.34 -8.23 -5.53
CA TYR A 193 24.80 -6.88 -5.73
C TYR A 193 24.23 -6.70 -7.14
N LYS A 194 22.92 -6.44 -7.21
CA LYS A 194 22.20 -6.11 -8.44
C LYS A 194 22.60 -4.73 -8.96
N VAL A 195 23.54 -4.69 -9.90
CA VAL A 195 24.03 -3.45 -10.52
C VAL A 195 23.08 -3.01 -11.63
N ASN A 196 22.41 -1.87 -11.45
CA ASN A 196 21.61 -1.24 -12.50
C ASN A 196 22.50 -0.80 -13.69
N LYS A 197 22.07 -1.12 -14.91
CA LYS A 197 22.81 -0.86 -16.16
C LYS A 197 23.10 0.64 -16.38
N GLN A 198 22.13 1.52 -16.17
CA GLN A 198 22.26 2.98 -16.36
C GLN A 198 23.34 3.55 -15.44
N ARG A 199 23.26 3.21 -14.14
CA ARG A 199 24.23 3.62 -13.11
C ARG A 199 25.63 3.11 -13.42
N LEU A 200 25.78 1.90 -13.95
CA LEU A 200 27.09 1.35 -14.32
C LEU A 200 27.71 2.09 -15.52
N ILE A 201 26.95 2.29 -16.60
CA ILE A 201 27.43 2.95 -17.82
C ILE A 201 27.81 4.40 -17.53
N ASN A 202 26.98 5.15 -16.81
CA ASN A 202 27.24 6.56 -16.51
C ASN A 202 28.48 6.73 -15.61
N ARG A 203 28.77 5.76 -14.74
CA ARG A 203 30.01 5.71 -13.97
C ARG A 203 31.24 5.36 -14.83
N TRP A 204 31.13 4.46 -15.80
CA TRP A 204 32.20 4.20 -16.79
C TRP A 204 32.49 5.42 -17.68
N ILE A 205 31.48 6.21 -18.03
CA ILE A 205 31.61 7.48 -18.77
C ILE A 205 32.31 8.53 -17.91
N ALA A 206 31.88 8.71 -16.65
CA ALA A 206 32.46 9.68 -15.73
C ALA A 206 33.93 9.38 -15.34
N GLU A 207 34.30 8.10 -15.26
CA GLU A 207 35.71 7.65 -15.18
C GLU A 207 36.53 8.06 -16.41
N GLY A 208 35.92 7.95 -17.60
CA GLY A 208 36.58 8.08 -18.91
C GLY A 208 37.04 6.74 -19.48
N PHE A 209 36.29 5.66 -19.27
CA PHE A 209 36.53 4.38 -19.95
C PHE A 209 35.87 4.35 -21.34
N VAL A 210 34.65 4.89 -21.41
CA VAL A 210 33.90 4.98 -22.64
C VAL A 210 34.24 6.29 -23.35
N HIS A 211 34.52 6.17 -24.63
CA HIS A 211 34.87 7.28 -25.53
C HIS A 211 33.84 7.31 -26.66
N GLU A 212 33.55 8.49 -27.17
CA GLU A 212 32.65 8.68 -28.30
C GLU A 212 33.20 7.97 -29.55
N LYS A 213 32.32 7.44 -30.39
CA LYS A 213 32.66 6.86 -31.69
C LYS A 213 31.79 7.53 -32.74
N GLN A 214 32.30 7.67 -33.96
CA GLN A 214 31.61 8.39 -35.04
C GLN A 214 30.19 7.84 -35.26
N GLY A 215 29.17 8.65 -34.98
CA GLY A 215 27.75 8.28 -35.09
C GLY A 215 27.15 7.53 -33.88
N TRP A 216 27.86 7.37 -32.77
CA TRP A 216 27.40 6.65 -31.57
C TRP A 216 27.67 7.46 -30.29
N SER A 217 26.64 7.69 -29.47
CA SER A 217 26.82 8.36 -28.18
C SER A 217 27.68 7.55 -27.21
N THR A 218 28.30 8.24 -26.25
CA THR A 218 29.07 7.58 -25.17
C THR A 218 28.22 6.57 -24.38
N TYR A 219 26.92 6.83 -24.20
CA TYR A 219 26.01 5.86 -23.59
C TYR A 219 25.84 4.60 -24.46
N GLU A 220 25.58 4.74 -25.76
CA GLU A 220 25.37 3.59 -26.65
C GLU A 220 26.63 2.73 -26.79
N VAL A 221 27.82 3.35 -26.85
CA VAL A 221 29.10 2.62 -26.81
C VAL A 221 29.26 1.87 -25.47
N GLY A 222 28.87 2.49 -24.35
CA GLY A 222 28.89 1.84 -23.02
C GLY A 222 27.87 0.70 -22.89
N GLN A 223 26.70 0.83 -23.51
CA GLN A 223 25.69 -0.23 -23.62
C GLN A 223 26.23 -1.42 -24.42
N ASN A 224 26.96 -1.19 -25.51
CA ASN A 224 27.59 -2.27 -26.26
C ASN A 224 28.62 -3.01 -25.40
N TYR A 225 29.47 -2.28 -24.66
CA TYR A 225 30.43 -2.90 -23.72
C TYR A 225 29.76 -3.71 -22.61
N PHE A 226 28.60 -3.26 -22.10
CA PHE A 226 27.78 -4.00 -21.13
C PHE A 226 27.22 -5.29 -21.74
N ASN A 227 26.69 -5.22 -22.96
CA ASN A 227 26.14 -6.37 -23.68
C ASN A 227 27.24 -7.40 -24.03
N ASP A 228 28.44 -6.97 -24.42
CA ASP A 228 29.56 -7.86 -24.74
C ASP A 228 30.01 -8.70 -23.55
N LEU A 229 29.98 -8.14 -22.33
CA LEU A 229 30.29 -8.87 -21.10
C LEU A 229 29.20 -9.89 -20.73
N ILE A 230 27.93 -9.60 -21.04
CA ILE A 230 26.81 -10.57 -20.92
C ILE A 230 26.95 -11.69 -21.96
N ASN A 231 27.23 -11.34 -23.21
CA ASN A 231 27.37 -12.31 -24.31
C ASN A 231 28.52 -13.29 -24.05
N ARG A 232 29.64 -12.81 -23.49
CA ARG A 232 30.79 -13.61 -23.04
C ARG A 232 30.55 -14.37 -21.72
N SER A 233 29.36 -14.25 -21.12
CA SER A 233 28.97 -14.86 -19.84
C SER A 233 29.88 -14.47 -18.66
N LEU A 234 30.52 -13.30 -18.72
CA LEU A 234 31.38 -12.77 -17.66
C LEU A 234 30.60 -11.95 -16.62
N ILE A 235 29.41 -11.48 -16.98
CA ILE A 235 28.42 -10.94 -16.05
C ILE A 235 27.05 -11.56 -16.34
N GLN A 236 26.28 -11.82 -15.28
CA GLN A 236 24.94 -12.40 -15.38
C GLN A 236 23.90 -11.31 -15.64
N PRO A 237 22.99 -11.47 -16.63
CA PRO A 237 21.90 -10.52 -16.86
C PRO A 237 20.82 -10.67 -15.78
N VAL A 238 20.38 -9.53 -15.23
CA VAL A 238 19.31 -9.45 -14.21
C VAL A 238 18.26 -8.42 -14.64
N ASP A 239 17.02 -8.58 -14.18
CA ASP A 239 15.85 -7.85 -14.69
C ASP A 239 15.80 -7.92 -16.23
N LEU A 240 15.77 -9.15 -16.74
CA LEU A 240 15.46 -9.42 -18.15
C LEU A 240 14.06 -8.90 -18.44
N LYS A 241 13.99 -7.73 -19.06
CA LYS A 241 12.76 -7.17 -19.61
C LYS A 241 12.95 -7.12 -21.11
N TYR A 242 12.10 -7.83 -21.84
CA TYR A 242 12.01 -7.70 -23.29
C TYR A 242 13.25 -8.24 -24.03
N GLY A 243 13.84 -9.31 -23.49
CA GLY A 243 15.14 -9.85 -23.94
C GLY A 243 16.35 -9.01 -23.53
N GLN A 244 16.15 -7.80 -22.97
CA GLN A 244 17.23 -6.90 -22.56
C GLN A 244 17.42 -6.93 -21.04
N ALA A 245 18.67 -7.07 -20.59
CA ALA A 245 19.03 -6.93 -19.19
C ALA A 245 18.95 -5.44 -18.77
N LYS A 246 18.14 -5.13 -17.75
CA LYS A 246 18.09 -3.79 -17.14
C LYS A 246 19.07 -3.66 -15.95
N ALA A 247 19.56 -4.78 -15.43
CA ALA A 247 20.61 -4.87 -14.43
C ALA A 247 21.59 -6.02 -14.78
N CYS A 248 22.68 -6.14 -14.03
CA CYS A 248 23.52 -7.33 -14.02
C CYS A 248 23.89 -7.72 -12.58
N ARG A 249 24.46 -8.91 -12.44
CA ARG A 249 25.15 -9.40 -11.24
C ARG A 249 26.48 -10.02 -11.69
N VAL A 250 27.48 -10.04 -10.82
CA VAL A 250 28.73 -10.78 -11.06
C VAL A 250 28.67 -12.04 -10.22
N HIS A 251 28.97 -13.19 -10.82
CA HIS A 251 29.10 -14.45 -10.08
C HIS A 251 30.38 -14.40 -9.24
N ASP A 252 30.32 -14.90 -8.03
CA ASP A 252 31.29 -14.75 -6.95
C ASP A 252 32.69 -15.23 -7.35
N ILE A 253 32.79 -16.39 -8.02
CA ILE A 253 34.07 -16.91 -8.55
C ILE A 253 34.70 -15.94 -9.57
N ILE A 254 33.87 -15.20 -10.31
CA ILE A 254 34.30 -14.15 -11.24
C ILE A 254 34.66 -12.87 -10.47
N LEU A 255 33.88 -12.52 -9.43
CA LEU A 255 34.10 -11.37 -8.56
C LEU A 255 35.40 -11.48 -7.76
N ASP A 256 35.69 -12.65 -7.20
CA ASP A 256 36.96 -13.06 -6.59
C ASP A 256 38.13 -12.84 -7.56
N PHE A 257 37.98 -13.36 -8.78
CA PHE A 257 38.99 -13.26 -9.82
C PHE A 257 39.27 -11.80 -10.21
N ILE A 258 38.24 -10.98 -10.49
CA ILE A 258 38.46 -9.56 -10.85
C ILE A 258 38.94 -8.74 -9.65
N THR A 259 38.57 -9.07 -8.42
CA THR A 259 39.08 -8.41 -7.20
C THR A 259 40.56 -8.74 -7.01
N CYS A 260 40.95 -10.01 -7.16
CA CYS A 260 42.35 -10.44 -7.11
C CYS A 260 43.21 -9.75 -8.19
N LYS A 261 42.70 -9.65 -9.43
CA LYS A 261 43.35 -8.93 -10.53
C LYS A 261 43.41 -7.43 -10.27
N ALA A 262 42.32 -6.79 -9.85
CA ALA A 262 42.28 -5.35 -9.58
C ALA A 262 43.25 -4.93 -8.46
N THR A 263 43.40 -5.74 -7.42
CA THR A 263 44.41 -5.53 -6.37
C THR A 263 45.83 -5.68 -6.92
N LYS A 264 46.11 -6.75 -7.68
CA LYS A 264 47.44 -7.00 -8.29
C LYS A 264 47.84 -5.92 -9.31
N GLU A 265 46.87 -5.36 -10.03
CA GLU A 265 47.08 -4.29 -11.02
C GLU A 265 46.96 -2.87 -10.42
N ASN A 266 46.74 -2.73 -9.09
CA ASN A 266 46.46 -1.46 -8.39
C ASN A 266 45.37 -0.60 -9.09
N PHE A 267 44.34 -1.28 -9.59
CA PHE A 267 43.24 -0.69 -10.37
C PHE A 267 42.12 -0.11 -9.49
N VAL A 268 41.87 -0.79 -8.36
CA VAL A 268 40.94 -0.44 -7.28
C VAL A 268 41.60 -0.77 -5.96
N THR A 269 41.42 0.09 -4.95
CA THR A 269 41.82 -0.18 -3.57
C THR A 269 40.57 -0.26 -2.69
N THR A 270 40.42 -1.38 -1.99
CA THR A 270 39.34 -1.58 -0.99
C THR A 270 39.93 -1.32 0.40
N LEU A 271 39.28 -0.46 1.19
CA LEU A 271 39.79 -0.04 2.51
C LEU A 271 39.93 -1.21 3.50
N ASP A 272 39.12 -2.25 3.31
CA ASP A 272 39.01 -3.41 4.20
C ASP A 272 40.28 -4.30 4.22
N PHE A 273 41.20 -4.16 3.25
CA PHE A 273 42.46 -4.92 3.16
C PHE A 273 43.70 -4.16 3.69
N ALA A 274 43.51 -2.98 4.27
CA ALA A 274 44.62 -2.08 4.65
C ALA A 274 45.46 -2.52 5.86
N GLU A 275 45.18 -3.66 6.49
CA GLU A 275 45.89 -4.13 7.69
C GLU A 275 47.35 -4.55 7.40
N HIS A 276 47.69 -4.88 6.15
CA HIS A 276 49.02 -5.41 5.77
C HIS A 276 50.03 -4.33 5.33
N GLY A 277 50.30 -3.35 6.21
CA GLY A 277 51.61 -2.69 6.41
C GLY A 277 52.28 -1.82 5.32
N HIS A 278 51.98 -1.97 4.02
CA HIS A 278 52.85 -1.42 2.95
C HIS A 278 52.17 -0.63 1.81
N ILE A 279 50.92 -0.17 1.98
CA ILE A 279 50.18 0.54 0.91
C ILE A 279 50.72 1.97 0.64
N SER A 280 51.49 2.56 1.56
CA SER A 280 51.97 3.96 1.52
C SER A 280 52.86 4.35 0.32
N LYS A 281 53.27 3.40 -0.53
CA LYS A 281 54.04 3.66 -1.77
C LYS A 281 53.19 3.80 -3.04
N PHE A 282 51.89 3.45 -3.02
CA PHE A 282 51.11 3.33 -4.26
C PHE A 282 50.10 4.46 -4.50
N ARG A 283 49.99 4.88 -5.77
CA ARG A 283 49.04 5.89 -6.22
C ARG A 283 47.64 5.29 -6.34
N VAL A 284 46.81 5.47 -5.32
CA VAL A 284 45.39 5.10 -5.34
C VAL A 284 44.66 5.95 -6.39
N ARG A 285 43.91 5.29 -7.28
CA ARG A 285 43.03 5.95 -8.28
C ARG A 285 41.54 5.76 -7.99
N ARG A 286 41.16 4.67 -7.32
CA ARG A 286 39.77 4.33 -6.99
C ARG A 286 39.73 3.72 -5.60
N LEU A 287 38.78 4.16 -4.79
CA LEU A 287 38.66 3.78 -3.38
C LEU A 287 37.24 3.26 -3.11
N CYS A 288 37.14 2.12 -2.43
CA CYS A 288 35.87 1.50 -2.06
C CYS A 288 35.86 1.05 -0.59
N ALA A 289 34.69 1.12 0.05
CA ALA A 289 34.41 0.59 1.39
C ALA A 289 33.17 -0.33 1.32
N LYS A 290 33.31 -1.61 1.75
CA LYS A 290 32.25 -2.63 1.63
C LYS A 290 31.76 -3.22 2.95
N ASN A 291 32.63 -3.34 3.96
CA ASN A 291 32.40 -4.14 5.17
C ASN A 291 31.33 -3.56 6.13
N HIS A 292 30.80 -4.37 7.05
CA HIS A 292 29.77 -3.96 8.04
C HIS A 292 30.30 -3.72 9.46
N ASN A 293 31.56 -4.07 9.76
CA ASN A 293 32.09 -4.02 11.13
C ASN A 293 32.62 -2.62 11.50
N GLU A 294 31.98 -1.96 12.47
CA GLU A 294 32.17 -0.52 12.78
C GLU A 294 33.55 -0.13 13.36
N GLU A 295 34.34 -1.06 13.89
CA GLU A 295 35.48 -0.75 14.77
C GLU A 295 36.79 -0.29 14.08
N LYS A 296 36.97 -0.51 12.77
CA LYS A 296 38.32 -0.50 12.15
C LYS A 296 38.73 0.73 11.31
N VAL A 297 37.86 1.70 11.07
CA VAL A 297 38.11 2.75 10.03
C VAL A 297 39.18 3.80 10.40
N ASN A 298 39.52 3.97 11.68
CA ASN A 298 40.38 5.06 12.20
C ASN A 298 41.91 4.93 11.91
N LYS A 299 42.33 4.36 10.78
CA LYS A 299 43.76 4.21 10.38
C LYS A 299 44.09 4.67 8.95
N SER A 300 43.31 5.58 8.38
CA SER A 300 43.48 6.09 7.01
C SER A 300 44.66 7.07 6.79
N ALA A 301 45.34 7.50 7.85
CA ALA A 301 46.33 8.60 7.85
C ALA A 301 47.64 8.35 7.08
N SER A 302 47.80 7.22 6.40
CA SER A 302 49.02 6.79 5.69
C SER A 302 48.91 6.74 4.16
N LEU A 303 47.74 7.09 3.59
CA LEU A 303 47.46 6.99 2.16
C LEU A 303 47.55 8.35 1.45
N ASN A 304 48.22 8.42 0.30
CA ASN A 304 48.18 9.60 -0.56
C ASN A 304 46.90 9.62 -1.40
N LEU A 305 45.87 10.30 -0.88
CA LEU A 305 44.53 10.36 -1.47
C LEU A 305 44.36 11.43 -2.57
N SER A 306 45.36 12.29 -2.80
CA SER A 306 45.29 13.45 -3.73
C SER A 306 45.02 13.09 -5.21
N HIS A 307 45.06 11.81 -5.56
CA HIS A 307 44.96 11.29 -6.92
C HIS A 307 43.74 10.38 -7.17
N VAL A 308 42.86 10.23 -6.18
CA VAL A 308 41.63 9.45 -6.32
C VAL A 308 40.67 10.13 -7.30
N ARG A 309 40.08 9.32 -8.18
CA ARG A 309 39.12 9.70 -9.22
C ARG A 309 37.73 9.11 -9.00
N SER A 310 37.62 7.99 -8.29
CA SER A 310 36.34 7.42 -7.87
C SER A 310 36.37 7.04 -6.40
N LEU A 311 35.32 7.44 -5.67
CA LEU A 311 35.02 7.00 -4.31
C LEU A 311 33.64 6.33 -4.30
N THR A 312 33.51 5.19 -3.63
CA THR A 312 32.23 4.50 -3.47
C THR A 312 32.12 3.90 -2.08
N ILE A 313 31.04 4.25 -1.38
CA ILE A 313 30.80 3.84 0.00
C ILE A 313 29.43 3.18 0.07
N PHE A 314 29.36 1.94 0.55
CA PHE A 314 28.12 1.20 0.80
C PHE A 314 27.74 1.15 2.29
N GLN A 315 28.42 1.95 3.13
CA GLN A 315 28.39 1.92 4.60
C GLN A 315 27.77 3.18 5.24
N HIS A 316 27.49 3.12 6.55
CA HIS A 316 27.23 4.31 7.36
C HIS A 316 28.53 5.08 7.61
N VAL A 317 28.58 6.38 7.26
CA VAL A 317 29.81 7.19 7.38
C VAL A 317 29.79 7.99 8.67
N ASN A 318 30.45 7.49 9.72
CA ASN A 318 30.68 8.25 10.95
C ASN A 318 31.90 9.16 10.80
N GLY A 319 31.71 10.30 10.12
CA GLY A 319 32.61 11.45 10.18
C GLY A 319 33.86 11.39 9.29
N THR A 320 33.74 11.86 8.05
CA THR A 320 34.90 12.28 7.24
C THR A 320 34.64 13.59 6.52
N SER A 321 35.59 14.52 6.58
CA SER A 321 35.68 15.57 5.56
C SER A 321 36.02 14.92 4.21
N LEU A 322 35.11 15.01 3.23
CA LEU A 322 35.34 14.60 1.82
C LEU A 322 36.42 15.42 1.08
N PHE A 323 37.21 16.23 1.80
CA PHE A 323 37.95 17.38 1.28
C PHE A 323 39.35 16.99 0.74
N VAL A 324 39.69 15.70 0.73
CA VAL A 324 41.05 15.18 0.42
C VAL A 324 41.22 14.78 -1.06
N PHE A 325 40.18 14.95 -1.89
CA PHE A 325 40.08 14.37 -3.23
C PHE A 325 39.90 15.43 -4.34
N PRO A 326 40.89 16.29 -4.62
CA PRO A 326 40.76 17.35 -5.63
C PRO A 326 40.54 16.82 -7.06
N THR A 327 40.97 15.58 -7.36
CA THR A 327 40.82 14.95 -8.69
C THR A 327 39.59 14.05 -8.84
N LEU A 328 38.64 14.11 -7.91
CA LEU A 328 37.48 13.21 -7.88
C LEU A 328 36.54 13.47 -9.07
N ARG A 329 36.13 12.40 -9.76
CA ARG A 329 35.19 12.39 -10.90
C ARG A 329 33.90 11.64 -10.59
N VAL A 330 33.97 10.58 -9.78
CA VAL A 330 32.83 9.75 -9.38
C VAL A 330 32.74 9.74 -7.85
N LEU A 331 31.60 10.18 -7.33
CA LEU A 331 31.27 10.10 -5.91
C LEU A 331 29.91 9.39 -5.78
N ASP A 332 29.93 8.15 -5.31
CA ASP A 332 28.73 7.34 -5.11
C ASP A 332 28.61 7.00 -3.62
N LEU A 333 27.65 7.65 -2.98
CA LEU A 333 27.38 7.56 -1.54
C LEU A 333 26.01 6.90 -1.29
N SER A 334 25.56 6.06 -2.23
CA SER A 334 24.26 5.39 -2.15
C SER A 334 24.09 4.60 -0.85
N LYS A 335 22.94 4.71 -0.20
CA LYS A 335 22.58 4.03 1.07
C LYS A 335 23.42 4.42 2.30
N SER A 336 24.24 5.46 2.23
CA SER A 336 25.05 5.91 3.37
C SER A 336 24.25 6.80 4.35
N GLY A 337 24.65 6.76 5.63
CA GLY A 337 24.03 7.50 6.74
C GLY A 337 24.29 9.01 6.77
N LEU A 338 24.28 9.68 5.62
CA LEU A 338 24.67 11.08 5.51
C LEU A 338 23.66 12.05 6.13
N THR A 339 24.21 13.01 6.87
CA THR A 339 23.57 14.28 7.24
C THR A 339 24.04 15.42 6.33
N GLU A 340 23.26 16.50 6.24
CA GLU A 340 23.50 17.61 5.29
C GLU A 340 24.89 18.27 5.44
N ASN A 341 25.44 18.31 6.66
CA ASN A 341 26.78 18.85 6.97
C ASN A 341 27.90 18.25 6.11
N HIS A 342 27.78 16.99 5.68
CA HIS A 342 28.78 16.31 4.83
C HIS A 342 28.89 16.94 3.42
N LEU A 343 27.88 17.69 2.99
CA LEU A 343 27.80 18.33 1.67
C LEU A 343 28.22 19.82 1.69
N GLU A 344 28.52 20.41 2.85
CA GLU A 344 28.85 21.85 3.00
C GLU A 344 30.09 22.30 2.21
N SER A 345 30.98 21.37 1.87
CA SER A 345 32.22 21.60 1.11
C SER A 345 32.26 20.88 -0.23
N ILE A 346 31.08 20.52 -0.78
CA ILE A 346 30.97 19.87 -2.09
C ILE A 346 31.52 20.76 -3.23
N ASP A 347 31.49 22.09 -3.05
CA ASP A 347 32.06 23.10 -3.93
C ASP A 347 33.55 22.90 -4.26
N LYS A 348 34.30 22.16 -3.43
CA LYS A 348 35.73 21.87 -3.64
C LYS A 348 35.99 20.74 -4.63
N LEU A 349 34.95 20.00 -5.05
CA LEU A 349 35.06 18.84 -5.94
C LEU A 349 34.96 19.24 -7.42
N HIS A 350 35.77 20.22 -7.85
CA HIS A 350 35.64 20.88 -9.17
C HIS A 350 35.70 19.93 -10.38
N HIS A 351 36.29 18.74 -10.27
CA HIS A 351 36.37 17.75 -11.35
C HIS A 351 35.25 16.69 -11.34
N LEU A 352 34.26 16.82 -10.46
CA LEU A 352 33.20 15.83 -10.29
C LEU A 352 32.28 15.76 -11.51
N LYS A 353 32.06 14.55 -12.02
CA LYS A 353 31.22 14.22 -13.18
C LYS A 353 29.99 13.39 -12.83
N TYR A 354 30.09 12.54 -11.81
CA TYR A 354 28.99 11.70 -11.32
C TYR A 354 28.85 11.86 -9.82
N LEU A 355 27.64 12.19 -9.36
CA LEU A 355 27.26 12.23 -7.96
C LEU A 355 25.99 11.39 -7.76
N SER A 356 26.05 10.39 -6.87
CA SER A 356 24.85 9.71 -6.35
C SER A 356 24.76 9.83 -4.85
N LEU A 357 23.59 10.28 -4.40
CA LEU A 357 23.14 10.41 -3.02
C LEU A 357 21.89 9.55 -2.78
N ARG A 358 21.64 8.56 -3.65
CA ARG A 358 20.45 7.69 -3.64
C ARG A 358 20.27 6.95 -2.33
N SER A 359 19.02 6.78 -1.87
CA SER A 359 18.72 6.07 -0.62
C SER A 359 19.39 6.69 0.63
N THR A 360 19.59 8.01 0.67
CA THR A 360 20.16 8.72 1.83
C THR A 360 19.14 9.63 2.51
N SER A 361 19.32 9.92 3.80
CA SER A 361 18.35 10.70 4.60
C SER A 361 18.44 12.23 4.42
N ILE A 362 19.15 12.73 3.42
CA ILE A 362 19.28 14.17 3.15
C ILE A 362 17.93 14.80 2.78
N THR A 363 17.68 16.02 3.25
CA THR A 363 16.43 16.77 3.00
C THR A 363 16.57 17.93 2.03
N LYS A 364 17.81 18.40 1.77
CA LYS A 364 18.11 19.50 0.84
C LYS A 364 19.45 19.27 0.13
N LEU A 365 19.58 19.84 -1.08
CA LEU A 365 20.88 20.04 -1.73
C LEU A 365 21.48 21.40 -1.34
N PRO A 366 22.80 21.51 -1.13
CA PRO A 366 23.43 22.80 -0.85
C PRO A 366 23.39 23.70 -2.10
N THR A 367 23.10 24.99 -1.92
CA THR A 367 23.08 25.98 -3.02
C THR A 367 24.39 26.03 -3.79
N LYS A 368 25.51 25.86 -3.08
CA LYS A 368 26.88 25.69 -3.60
C LYS A 368 27.08 24.66 -4.72
N ILE A 369 26.13 23.76 -4.98
CA ILE A 369 26.22 22.74 -6.04
C ILE A 369 26.58 23.33 -7.41
N GLU A 370 26.22 24.60 -7.68
CA GLU A 370 26.59 25.35 -8.89
C GLU A 370 28.09 25.42 -9.22
N GLN A 371 28.98 25.18 -8.25
CA GLN A 371 30.44 25.17 -8.45
C GLN A 371 30.94 23.85 -9.10
N LEU A 372 30.06 22.87 -9.31
CA LEU A 372 30.37 21.58 -9.93
C LEU A 372 30.23 21.63 -11.46
N HIS A 373 30.92 22.57 -12.12
CA HIS A 373 30.74 22.89 -13.55
C HIS A 373 30.83 21.69 -14.51
N TYR A 374 31.56 20.62 -14.13
CA TYR A 374 31.73 19.40 -14.92
C TYR A 374 30.74 18.27 -14.58
N LEU A 375 29.75 18.49 -13.72
CA LEU A 375 28.81 17.43 -13.29
C LEU A 375 27.90 17.03 -14.45
N GLN A 376 27.97 15.75 -14.85
CA GLN A 376 27.21 15.15 -15.96
C GLN A 376 26.05 14.28 -15.49
N THR A 377 26.09 13.80 -14.25
CA THR A 377 25.04 12.97 -13.63
C THR A 377 24.83 13.35 -12.17
N LEU A 378 23.57 13.60 -11.81
CA LEU A 378 23.11 13.74 -10.42
C LEU A 378 21.98 12.73 -10.14
N ASP A 379 22.17 11.88 -9.13
CA ASP A 379 21.22 10.84 -8.72
C ASP A 379 20.80 11.04 -7.25
N ILE A 380 19.54 11.44 -7.04
CA ILE A 380 18.92 11.73 -5.74
C ILE A 380 17.58 11.00 -5.52
N CYS A 381 17.27 9.94 -6.28
CA CYS A 381 16.11 9.09 -6.03
C CYS A 381 16.13 8.53 -4.59
N ASP A 382 14.98 8.21 -4.01
CA ASP A 382 14.90 7.62 -2.66
C ASP A 382 15.62 8.49 -1.60
N THR A 383 15.52 9.82 -1.72
CA THR A 383 15.96 10.80 -0.72
C THR A 383 14.76 11.58 -0.17
N LYS A 384 14.97 12.40 0.86
CA LYS A 384 13.94 13.23 1.48
C LYS A 384 13.92 14.66 0.91
N ILE A 385 14.49 14.87 -0.28
CA ILE A 385 14.58 16.18 -0.93
C ILE A 385 13.22 16.59 -1.49
N GLN A 386 12.61 17.60 -0.85
CA GLN A 386 11.29 18.11 -1.21
C GLN A 386 11.30 19.04 -2.43
N GLU A 387 12.40 19.74 -2.69
CA GLU A 387 12.51 20.76 -3.75
C GLU A 387 13.97 20.93 -4.21
N LEU A 388 14.19 21.16 -5.50
CA LEU A 388 15.52 21.43 -6.07
C LEU A 388 15.92 22.92 -5.92
N PRO A 389 17.17 23.24 -5.56
CA PRO A 389 17.63 24.62 -5.49
C PRO A 389 17.82 25.20 -6.90
N LEU A 390 17.41 26.45 -7.11
CA LEU A 390 17.57 27.19 -8.38
C LEU A 390 19.02 27.21 -8.92
N SER A 391 20.02 27.05 -8.07
CA SER A 391 21.43 27.01 -8.47
C SER A 391 21.80 25.78 -9.33
N ILE A 392 20.97 24.72 -9.35
CA ILE A 392 21.17 23.57 -10.24
C ILE A 392 21.13 23.96 -11.74
N ALA A 393 20.46 25.07 -12.09
CA ALA A 393 20.42 25.61 -13.45
C ALA A 393 21.80 26.06 -13.99
N LYS A 394 22.78 26.30 -13.12
CA LYS A 394 24.15 26.72 -13.50
C LYS A 394 25.06 25.54 -13.87
N LEU A 395 24.55 24.30 -13.82
CA LEU A 395 25.32 23.11 -14.16
C LEU A 395 25.32 22.86 -15.67
N GLU A 396 26.18 23.59 -16.37
CA GLU A 396 26.32 23.59 -17.84
C GLU A 396 26.58 22.20 -18.46
N CYS A 397 27.12 21.24 -17.68
CA CYS A 397 27.37 19.87 -18.12
C CYS A 397 26.28 18.84 -17.75
N LEU A 398 25.22 19.20 -17.01
CA LEU A 398 24.31 18.23 -16.41
C LEU A 398 23.38 17.57 -17.43
N ALA A 399 23.80 16.41 -17.94
CA ALA A 399 23.08 15.62 -18.93
C ALA A 399 22.04 14.66 -18.32
N HIS A 400 22.28 14.13 -17.12
CA HIS A 400 21.40 13.13 -16.49
C HIS A 400 20.97 13.57 -15.08
N LEU A 401 19.66 13.64 -14.85
CA LEU A 401 19.09 13.94 -13.53
C LEU A 401 18.08 12.85 -13.13
N TYR A 402 18.31 12.22 -11.99
CA TYR A 402 17.40 11.21 -11.40
C TYR A 402 16.89 11.75 -10.06
N VAL A 403 15.58 11.99 -9.94
CA VAL A 403 14.93 12.55 -8.74
C VAL A 403 14.02 11.55 -8.04
N GLU A 404 13.43 11.90 -6.90
CA GLU A 404 12.26 11.17 -6.40
C GLU A 404 10.99 11.81 -6.99
N ARG A 405 9.98 10.99 -7.30
CA ARG A 405 8.70 11.42 -7.91
C ARG A 405 7.87 12.43 -7.11
N TRP A 406 8.27 12.77 -5.89
CA TRP A 406 7.64 13.79 -5.05
C TRP A 406 8.49 15.08 -4.91
N THR A 407 9.68 15.14 -5.52
CA THR A 407 10.57 16.31 -5.51
C THR A 407 10.05 17.41 -6.43
N ARG A 408 9.82 18.60 -5.88
CA ARG A 408 9.32 19.78 -6.60
C ARG A 408 10.44 20.48 -7.40
N PHE A 409 10.05 21.03 -8.55
CA PHE A 409 10.91 21.85 -9.40
C PHE A 409 10.39 23.30 -9.37
N PRO A 410 11.19 24.29 -8.94
CA PRO A 410 10.82 25.70 -9.00
C PRO A 410 10.37 26.18 -10.38
N ASP A 411 9.48 27.17 -10.41
CA ASP A 411 8.95 27.77 -11.64
C ASP A 411 10.07 28.26 -12.58
N GLY A 412 9.97 27.86 -13.85
CA GLY A 412 10.95 28.24 -14.88
C GLY A 412 12.37 27.72 -14.60
N LEU A 413 12.55 26.69 -13.77
CA LEU A 413 13.83 26.00 -13.62
C LEU A 413 14.14 25.12 -14.84
N ILE A 414 13.17 24.33 -15.30
CA ILE A 414 13.36 23.26 -16.29
C ILE A 414 13.95 23.81 -17.60
N GLY A 415 13.38 24.87 -18.18
CA GLY A 415 13.85 25.47 -19.44
C GLY A 415 15.28 26.05 -19.39
N LYS A 416 15.87 26.22 -18.21
CA LYS A 416 17.26 26.68 -18.04
C LYS A 416 18.28 25.54 -18.10
N MET A 417 17.84 24.28 -17.97
CA MET A 417 18.72 23.11 -17.89
C MET A 417 19.17 22.61 -19.27
N GLN A 418 19.71 23.51 -20.10
CA GLN A 418 19.93 23.34 -21.55
C GLN A 418 20.87 22.19 -21.97
N SER A 419 21.61 21.58 -21.05
CA SER A 419 22.41 20.37 -21.32
C SER A 419 21.73 19.05 -20.96
N LEU A 420 20.50 19.07 -20.43
CA LEU A 420 19.80 17.87 -19.97
C LEU A 420 19.38 16.97 -21.16
N GLU A 421 19.86 15.73 -21.13
CA GLU A 421 19.61 14.66 -22.12
C GLU A 421 18.63 13.61 -21.56
N GLU A 422 18.62 13.40 -20.24
CA GLU A 422 17.78 12.42 -19.54
C GLU A 422 17.26 12.95 -18.19
N LEU A 423 15.95 12.81 -17.97
CA LEU A 423 15.27 13.06 -16.69
C LEU A 423 14.36 11.87 -16.32
N GLU A 424 14.58 11.25 -15.16
CA GLU A 424 13.70 10.19 -14.64
C GLU A 424 12.97 10.54 -13.34
N GLU A 425 11.83 9.86 -13.13
CA GLU A 425 10.96 9.97 -11.95
C GLU A 425 10.42 11.39 -11.71
N PHE A 426 10.12 12.18 -12.74
CA PHE A 426 9.56 13.52 -12.57
C PHE A 426 8.05 13.47 -12.25
N GLY A 427 7.62 14.11 -11.16
CA GLY A 427 6.21 14.15 -10.74
C GLY A 427 5.48 15.43 -11.14
N ILE A 428 4.26 15.30 -11.69
CA ILE A 428 3.38 16.42 -12.04
C ILE A 428 2.09 16.40 -11.22
N TYR A 429 1.82 17.53 -10.58
CA TYR A 429 0.65 17.83 -9.76
C TYR A 429 -0.08 19.07 -10.34
N CYS A 430 -1.35 19.28 -10.02
CA CYS A 430 -2.15 20.40 -10.57
C CYS A 430 -1.53 21.80 -10.36
N GLU A 431 -0.71 22.00 -9.34
CA GLU A 431 -0.05 23.29 -9.07
C GLU A 431 1.13 23.60 -10.03
N LEU A 432 1.60 22.62 -10.82
CA LEU A 432 2.89 22.65 -11.53
C LEU A 432 2.81 22.90 -13.05
N GLY A 433 1.62 23.12 -13.61
CA GLY A 433 1.39 23.20 -15.06
C GLY A 433 2.31 24.18 -15.81
N LYS A 434 2.61 25.35 -15.21
CA LYS A 434 3.49 26.39 -15.77
C LYS A 434 4.95 25.95 -15.98
N SER A 435 5.40 24.89 -15.32
CA SER A 435 6.80 24.41 -15.45
C SER A 435 7.03 23.61 -16.74
N LEU A 436 5.95 23.15 -17.38
CA LEU A 436 5.99 22.15 -18.46
C LEU A 436 6.33 22.74 -19.83
N GLU A 437 6.03 24.02 -20.08
CA GLU A 437 6.51 24.76 -21.25
C GLU A 437 8.05 24.71 -21.36
N GLY A 438 8.75 24.65 -20.22
CA GLY A 438 10.20 24.56 -20.15
C GLY A 438 10.79 23.33 -20.84
N PHE A 439 10.04 22.22 -20.96
CA PHE A 439 10.52 21.03 -21.67
C PHE A 439 10.67 21.25 -23.17
N SER A 440 9.81 22.07 -23.79
CA SER A 440 9.91 22.42 -25.21
C SER A 440 11.21 23.16 -25.56
N GLN A 441 11.82 23.82 -24.58
CA GLN A 441 13.05 24.58 -24.70
C GLN A 441 14.31 23.70 -24.60
N LEU A 442 14.19 22.43 -24.18
CA LEU A 442 15.32 21.53 -23.94
C LEU A 442 15.72 20.75 -25.19
N THR A 443 16.43 21.43 -26.09
CA THR A 443 16.83 20.90 -27.41
C THR A 443 17.62 19.59 -27.38
N LYS A 444 18.33 19.28 -26.28
CA LYS A 444 19.10 18.03 -26.09
C LYS A 444 18.31 16.88 -25.44
N LEU A 445 17.15 17.12 -24.83
CA LEU A 445 16.44 16.10 -24.07
C LEU A 445 15.97 14.96 -24.98
N ARG A 446 16.32 13.71 -24.65
CA ARG A 446 15.93 12.52 -25.43
C ARG A 446 15.18 11.47 -24.61
N THR A 447 15.47 11.35 -23.30
CA THR A 447 14.75 10.45 -22.39
C THR A 447 13.99 11.27 -21.33
N LEU A 448 12.69 11.05 -21.20
CA LEU A 448 11.86 11.65 -20.14
C LEU A 448 10.92 10.61 -19.53
N LYS A 449 10.92 10.51 -18.19
CA LYS A 449 9.98 9.67 -17.44
C LYS A 449 9.19 10.49 -16.40
N VAL A 450 7.87 10.37 -16.48
CA VAL A 450 6.89 11.23 -15.82
C VAL A 450 5.84 10.42 -15.04
N HIS A 451 5.44 10.97 -13.90
CA HIS A 451 4.43 10.44 -13.00
C HIS A 451 3.31 11.49 -12.84
N LEU A 452 2.09 11.15 -13.26
CA LEU A 452 0.94 12.06 -13.29
C LEU A 452 0.05 11.78 -12.07
N PHE A 453 -0.09 12.75 -11.17
CA PHE A 453 -0.70 12.57 -9.85
C PHE A 453 -1.94 13.45 -9.63
N TRP A 454 -3.12 12.81 -9.54
CA TRP A 454 -4.39 13.42 -9.05
C TRP A 454 -4.87 14.67 -9.80
N TRP A 455 -5.10 14.59 -11.11
CA TRP A 455 -5.57 15.73 -11.89
C TRP A 455 -7.11 15.81 -11.91
N SER A 456 -7.64 17.02 -11.73
CA SER A 456 -9.08 17.31 -11.69
C SER A 456 -9.69 17.67 -13.05
N ASP A 457 -8.86 17.91 -14.05
CA ASP A 457 -9.23 18.37 -15.38
C ASP A 457 -8.52 17.53 -16.46
N ALA A 458 -9.31 16.89 -17.32
CA ALA A 458 -8.84 16.00 -18.39
C ALA A 458 -8.38 16.75 -19.65
N GLU A 459 -8.71 18.03 -19.80
CA GLU A 459 -8.25 18.90 -20.88
C GLU A 459 -6.85 19.47 -20.55
N GLU A 460 -6.60 19.87 -19.30
CA GLU A 460 -5.23 20.11 -18.80
C GLU A 460 -4.38 18.83 -18.85
N CYS A 461 -4.95 17.68 -18.39
CA CYS A 461 -4.75 16.33 -18.95
C CYS A 461 -3.93 16.30 -20.25
N GLN A 462 -4.63 16.69 -21.31
CA GLN A 462 -4.22 16.41 -22.66
C GLN A 462 -3.26 17.47 -23.22
N ASN A 463 -3.42 18.74 -22.84
CA ASN A 463 -2.56 19.83 -23.32
C ASN A 463 -1.10 19.62 -22.90
N TYR A 464 -0.85 19.25 -21.64
CA TYR A 464 0.52 19.01 -21.17
C TYR A 464 1.16 17.75 -21.78
N VAL A 465 0.41 16.65 -21.93
CA VAL A 465 0.94 15.44 -22.57
C VAL A 465 1.16 15.66 -24.08
N SER A 466 0.32 16.47 -24.72
CA SER A 466 0.51 16.92 -26.12
C SER A 466 1.81 17.72 -26.29
N ALA A 467 2.14 18.62 -25.35
CA ALA A 467 3.40 19.36 -25.37
C ALA A 467 4.63 18.44 -25.21
N LEU A 468 4.55 17.44 -24.33
CA LEU A 468 5.62 16.44 -24.17
C LEU A 468 5.77 15.54 -25.40
N LEU A 469 4.67 15.09 -26.03
CA LEU A 469 4.68 14.29 -27.26
C LEU A 469 5.14 15.10 -28.50
N SER A 470 5.00 16.43 -28.47
CA SER A 470 5.48 17.37 -29.49
C SER A 470 6.93 17.82 -29.26
N SER A 471 7.56 17.41 -28.15
CA SER A 471 8.96 17.69 -27.83
C SER A 471 9.90 16.72 -28.56
N ASN A 472 11.19 17.10 -28.68
CA ASN A 472 12.18 16.39 -29.51
C ASN A 472 12.75 15.10 -28.86
N LEU A 473 11.86 14.30 -28.25
CA LEU A 473 12.18 13.12 -27.44
C LEU A 473 12.35 11.85 -28.29
N HIS A 474 13.25 10.96 -27.87
CA HIS A 474 13.33 9.59 -28.38
C HIS A 474 12.58 8.59 -27.49
N HIS A 475 12.55 8.82 -26.17
CA HIS A 475 11.97 7.92 -25.18
C HIS A 475 11.06 8.71 -24.23
N LEU A 476 9.78 8.34 -24.17
CA LEU A 476 8.81 8.90 -23.23
C LEU A 476 8.14 7.79 -22.41
N TYR A 477 8.17 7.96 -21.09
CA TYR A 477 7.51 7.06 -20.14
C TYR A 477 6.51 7.86 -19.29
N LEU A 478 5.22 7.59 -19.43
CA LEU A 478 4.12 8.20 -18.66
C LEU A 478 3.51 7.15 -17.72
N THR A 479 3.27 7.54 -16.47
CA THR A 479 2.67 6.66 -15.46
C THR A 479 1.60 7.38 -14.62
N GLY A 480 0.40 6.79 -14.54
CA GLY A 480 -0.75 7.37 -13.83
C GLY A 480 -1.50 8.43 -14.65
N GLY A 481 -2.57 8.98 -14.06
CA GLY A 481 -3.43 10.02 -14.64
C GLY A 481 -4.47 9.50 -15.64
N PRO A 482 -5.72 10.02 -15.63
CA PRO A 482 -6.76 9.64 -16.58
C PRO A 482 -6.47 10.22 -17.98
N LEU A 483 -5.71 9.48 -18.78
CA LEU A 483 -5.28 9.92 -20.11
C LEU A 483 -6.32 9.63 -21.20
N THR A 484 -7.00 10.69 -21.67
CA THR A 484 -7.79 10.70 -22.90
C THR A 484 -6.97 11.29 -24.06
N LEU A 485 -6.18 10.45 -24.72
CA LEU A 485 -5.24 10.87 -25.78
C LEU A 485 -5.89 11.09 -27.16
N GLU A 486 -7.20 11.33 -27.24
CA GLU A 486 -7.96 11.13 -28.49
C GLU A 486 -7.86 12.28 -29.50
N SER A 487 -7.85 13.55 -29.05
CA SER A 487 -7.86 14.73 -29.92
C SER A 487 -6.47 15.34 -30.19
N TRP A 488 -5.37 14.64 -29.86
CA TRP A 488 -4.04 15.07 -30.29
C TRP A 488 -3.78 14.72 -31.76
N TYR A 489 -3.23 15.67 -32.51
CA TYR A 489 -2.72 15.46 -33.86
C TYR A 489 -1.32 16.09 -33.92
N PRO A 490 -0.25 15.30 -34.19
CA PRO A 490 1.10 15.85 -34.28
C PRO A 490 1.25 16.81 -35.49
N PRO A 491 1.66 18.08 -35.28
CA PRO A 491 1.91 19.02 -36.39
C PRO A 491 3.22 18.75 -37.14
N THR A 492 4.08 17.87 -36.61
CA THR A 492 5.39 17.49 -37.15
C THR A 492 5.63 15.98 -36.97
N PRO A 493 6.46 15.33 -37.80
CA PRO A 493 6.71 13.89 -37.68
C PRO A 493 7.41 13.55 -36.35
N CYS A 494 6.69 12.86 -35.47
CA CYS A 494 7.16 12.47 -34.14
C CYS A 494 8.29 11.44 -34.23
N ILE A 495 9.46 11.76 -33.66
CA ILE A 495 10.67 10.91 -33.71
C ILE A 495 10.79 9.92 -32.54
N ILE A 496 9.75 9.78 -31.72
CA ILE A 496 9.73 8.88 -30.56
C ILE A 496 9.97 7.43 -31.01
N ARG A 497 11.01 6.82 -30.45
CA ARG A 497 11.41 5.42 -30.64
C ARG A 497 10.83 4.51 -29.57
N LYS A 498 10.57 5.03 -28.37
CA LYS A 498 9.99 4.28 -27.25
C LYS A 498 8.90 5.07 -26.54
N LEU A 499 7.71 4.48 -26.42
CA LEU A 499 6.55 5.09 -25.75
C LEU A 499 5.96 4.09 -24.76
N HIS A 500 6.00 4.44 -23.47
CA HIS A 500 5.38 3.64 -22.41
C HIS A 500 4.29 4.47 -21.74
N ILE A 501 3.04 4.01 -21.75
CA ILE A 501 1.90 4.64 -21.07
C ILE A 501 1.27 3.59 -20.16
N LYS A 502 1.37 3.80 -18.85
CA LYS A 502 1.00 2.82 -17.80
C LYS A 502 0.26 3.50 -16.65
N GLY A 503 -0.27 2.71 -15.72
CA GLY A 503 -0.89 3.21 -14.49
C GLY A 503 -2.40 3.43 -14.60
N CYS A 504 -2.91 3.81 -15.77
CA CYS A 504 -4.35 3.96 -16.04
C CYS A 504 -4.74 3.30 -17.38
N TYR A 505 -5.94 2.72 -17.46
CA TYR A 505 -6.45 2.05 -18.66
C TYR A 505 -7.13 3.03 -19.64
N ASN A 506 -6.47 3.32 -20.76
CA ASN A 506 -6.99 4.14 -21.87
C ASN A 506 -8.31 3.51 -22.41
N ARG A 507 -9.31 4.33 -22.77
CA ARG A 507 -10.60 3.82 -23.30
C ARG A 507 -10.43 3.03 -24.61
N LYS A 508 -9.57 3.52 -25.52
CA LYS A 508 -9.14 2.88 -26.78
C LYS A 508 -7.72 3.32 -27.13
N VAL A 509 -7.11 2.73 -28.17
CA VAL A 509 -5.86 3.20 -28.78
C VAL A 509 -6.16 4.42 -29.66
N PRO A 510 -5.46 5.55 -29.50
CA PRO A 510 -5.65 6.71 -30.36
C PRO A 510 -5.20 6.46 -31.81
N ASN A 511 -6.04 6.86 -32.77
CA ASN A 511 -5.79 6.69 -34.21
C ASN A 511 -4.40 7.19 -34.65
N TRP A 512 -3.93 8.31 -34.08
CA TRP A 512 -2.65 8.93 -34.43
C TRP A 512 -1.42 8.05 -34.14
N MET A 513 -1.52 7.06 -33.26
CA MET A 513 -0.40 6.16 -32.97
C MET A 513 0.06 5.36 -34.21
N SER A 514 -0.84 5.13 -35.17
CA SER A 514 -0.50 4.49 -36.46
C SER A 514 0.53 5.27 -37.28
N TYR A 515 0.63 6.60 -37.11
CA TYR A 515 1.57 7.46 -37.83
C TYR A 515 2.97 7.56 -37.19
N LEU A 516 3.21 6.87 -36.07
CA LEU A 516 4.50 6.88 -35.36
C LEU A 516 5.57 6.03 -36.06
N GLY A 517 5.97 6.44 -37.28
CA GLY A 517 6.87 5.68 -38.15
C GLY A 517 8.26 5.35 -37.56
N SER A 518 8.70 6.07 -36.52
CA SER A 518 9.97 5.82 -35.82
C SER A 518 9.87 4.90 -34.60
N LEU A 519 8.65 4.52 -34.19
CA LEU A 519 8.41 3.80 -32.93
C LEU A 519 8.84 2.34 -33.03
N THR A 520 9.71 1.90 -32.11
CA THR A 520 10.21 0.52 -32.04
C THR A 520 9.77 -0.24 -30.78
N GLU A 521 9.49 0.45 -29.67
CA GLU A 521 9.03 -0.12 -28.39
C GLU A 521 7.77 0.60 -27.89
N LEU A 522 6.63 -0.10 -27.81
CA LEU A 522 5.36 0.44 -27.33
C LEU A 522 4.82 -0.35 -26.14
N GLN A 523 4.37 0.34 -25.10
CA GLN A 523 3.74 -0.27 -23.93
C GLN A 523 2.48 0.49 -23.53
N LEU A 524 1.33 -0.19 -23.49
CA LEU A 524 0.02 0.43 -23.31
C LEU A 524 -0.85 -0.35 -22.32
N TRP A 525 -1.62 0.38 -21.51
CA TRP A 525 -2.72 -0.17 -20.70
C TRP A 525 -4.06 0.29 -21.32
N ILE A 526 -4.91 -0.65 -21.72
CA ILE A 526 -6.14 -0.42 -22.52
C ILE A 526 -7.34 -1.08 -21.84
N ARG A 527 -8.43 -0.35 -21.59
CA ARG A 527 -9.57 -0.78 -20.75
C ARG A 527 -10.30 -1.99 -21.34
N ARG A 528 -10.61 -1.92 -22.62
CA ARG A 528 -11.22 -2.99 -23.44
C ARG A 528 -10.52 -2.97 -24.80
N MET A 529 -10.00 -4.09 -25.28
CA MET A 529 -9.27 -4.15 -26.55
C MET A 529 -10.18 -4.65 -27.68
N GLY A 530 -10.43 -3.82 -28.69
CA GLY A 530 -11.26 -4.14 -29.85
C GLY A 530 -10.48 -4.27 -31.17
N PRO A 531 -11.14 -4.69 -32.26
CA PRO A 531 -10.49 -4.90 -33.56
C PRO A 531 -9.83 -3.66 -34.15
N ASN A 532 -10.36 -2.46 -33.88
CA ASN A 532 -9.75 -1.20 -34.33
C ASN A 532 -8.44 -0.91 -33.59
N ASP A 533 -8.33 -1.25 -32.30
CA ASP A 533 -7.11 -1.10 -31.52
C ASP A 533 -6.00 -2.00 -32.06
N VAL A 534 -6.33 -3.27 -32.35
CA VAL A 534 -5.44 -4.23 -33.02
C VAL A 534 -4.97 -3.67 -34.37
N LYS A 535 -5.87 -3.09 -35.17
CA LYS A 535 -5.56 -2.50 -36.48
C LYS A 535 -4.63 -1.29 -36.37
N ILE A 536 -4.83 -0.38 -35.41
CA ILE A 536 -3.97 0.79 -35.20
C ILE A 536 -2.56 0.36 -34.77
N LEU A 537 -2.45 -0.57 -33.81
CA LEU A 537 -1.17 -1.09 -33.34
C LEU A 537 -0.44 -1.88 -34.44
N GLY A 538 -1.19 -2.63 -35.25
CA GLY A 538 -0.68 -3.38 -36.39
C GLY A 538 -0.19 -2.50 -37.54
N ALA A 539 -0.68 -1.27 -37.67
CA ALA A 539 -0.27 -0.34 -38.72
C ALA A 539 1.12 0.28 -38.49
N ILE A 540 1.67 0.23 -37.26
CA ILE A 540 2.93 0.89 -36.89
C ILE A 540 4.11 0.15 -37.56
N PRO A 541 4.81 0.75 -38.55
CA PRO A 541 5.67 0.00 -39.48
C PRO A 541 7.00 -0.45 -38.85
N SER A 542 7.53 0.32 -37.91
CA SER A 542 8.83 0.09 -37.26
C SER A 542 8.71 -0.65 -35.92
N LEU A 543 7.51 -1.05 -35.51
CA LEU A 543 7.26 -1.62 -34.19
C LEU A 543 7.90 -3.01 -34.07
N HIS A 544 8.93 -3.12 -33.24
CA HIS A 544 9.65 -4.36 -32.95
C HIS A 544 9.17 -5.03 -31.67
N PHE A 545 8.70 -4.22 -30.71
CA PHE A 545 8.27 -4.65 -29.38
C PHE A 545 6.91 -4.04 -29.01
N LEU A 546 6.00 -4.86 -28.47
CA LEU A 546 4.70 -4.43 -27.95
C LEU A 546 4.36 -5.14 -26.62
N GLU A 547 4.08 -4.39 -25.55
CA GLU A 547 3.43 -4.88 -24.32
C GLU A 547 2.04 -4.23 -24.19
N VAL A 548 0.97 -5.04 -24.22
CA VAL A 548 -0.39 -4.59 -23.95
C VAL A 548 -0.89 -5.22 -22.66
N ARG A 549 -1.45 -4.40 -21.76
CA ARG A 549 -2.25 -4.86 -20.62
C ARG A 549 -3.70 -4.43 -20.83
N THR A 550 -4.63 -5.38 -20.73
CA THR A 550 -6.06 -5.11 -20.87
C THR A 550 -6.91 -5.80 -19.81
N LEU A 551 -8.13 -5.31 -19.59
CA LEU A 551 -9.08 -5.98 -18.71
C LEU A 551 -9.76 -7.13 -19.45
N CYS A 552 -10.26 -6.87 -20.66
CA CYS A 552 -10.92 -7.86 -21.52
C CYS A 552 -10.93 -7.43 -23.00
N GLY A 553 -11.34 -8.33 -23.88
CA GLY A 553 -11.62 -8.04 -25.29
C GLY A 553 -13.03 -7.47 -25.50
N THR A 554 -13.24 -6.77 -26.61
CA THR A 554 -14.61 -6.40 -27.06
C THR A 554 -15.43 -7.65 -27.34
N ASN A 555 -16.64 -7.71 -26.79
CA ASN A 555 -17.54 -8.88 -26.82
C ASN A 555 -16.85 -10.18 -26.33
N GLY A 556 -15.89 -10.07 -25.41
CA GLY A 556 -15.12 -11.21 -24.91
C GLY A 556 -14.13 -11.80 -25.92
N ARG A 557 -13.73 -11.06 -26.96
CA ARG A 557 -12.79 -11.56 -28.00
C ARG A 557 -11.67 -10.55 -28.30
N ILE A 558 -10.48 -11.06 -28.55
CA ILE A 558 -9.33 -10.35 -29.12
C ILE A 558 -8.84 -11.19 -30.30
N ILE A 559 -9.01 -10.67 -31.52
CA ILE A 559 -8.58 -11.36 -32.75
C ILE A 559 -7.43 -10.57 -33.36
N ILE A 560 -6.29 -11.24 -33.58
CA ILE A 560 -5.10 -10.68 -34.22
C ILE A 560 -5.14 -11.10 -35.70
N CYS A 561 -5.72 -10.22 -36.53
CA CYS A 561 -5.98 -10.55 -37.92
C CYS A 561 -4.72 -10.68 -38.79
N GLY A 562 -4.74 -11.57 -39.79
CA GLY A 562 -3.62 -11.83 -40.71
C GLY A 562 -3.34 -10.69 -41.71
N ASN A 563 -4.22 -9.68 -41.77
CA ASN A 563 -4.23 -8.66 -42.79
C ASN A 563 -3.17 -7.57 -42.59
N GLN A 564 -1.95 -7.82 -43.08
CA GLN A 564 -0.90 -6.81 -43.36
C GLN A 564 -0.36 -6.01 -42.15
N GLY A 565 -0.76 -6.34 -40.91
CA GLY A 565 -0.29 -5.69 -39.69
C GLY A 565 0.97 -6.32 -39.08
N PHE A 566 1.57 -5.62 -38.10
CA PHE A 566 2.67 -6.11 -37.24
C PHE A 566 3.91 -6.62 -38.00
N ARG A 567 4.18 -6.09 -39.20
CA ARG A 567 5.20 -6.60 -40.16
C ARG A 567 6.65 -6.59 -39.66
N SER A 568 6.93 -5.95 -38.54
CA SER A 568 8.26 -5.80 -37.93
C SER A 568 8.32 -6.34 -36.49
N LEU A 569 7.19 -6.83 -35.95
CA LEU A 569 7.08 -7.18 -34.55
C LEU A 569 7.81 -8.49 -34.26
N ARG A 570 8.80 -8.44 -33.37
CA ARG A 570 9.59 -9.60 -32.90
C ARG A 570 9.20 -10.06 -31.50
N TYR A 571 8.61 -9.17 -30.70
CA TYR A 571 8.16 -9.45 -29.34
C TYR A 571 6.73 -8.94 -29.16
N PHE A 572 5.83 -9.83 -28.73
CA PHE A 572 4.47 -9.49 -28.30
C PHE A 572 4.23 -9.98 -26.87
N SER A 573 3.79 -9.09 -25.99
CA SER A 573 3.22 -9.44 -24.69
C SER A 573 1.77 -8.94 -24.59
N LEU A 574 0.87 -9.84 -24.19
CA LEU A 574 -0.51 -9.52 -23.87
C LEU A 574 -0.87 -10.06 -22.48
N ARG A 575 -1.22 -9.16 -21.56
CA ARG A 575 -1.78 -9.49 -20.25
C ARG A 575 -3.27 -9.16 -20.21
N ILE A 576 -4.11 -10.16 -19.97
CA ILE A 576 -5.57 -10.03 -19.84
C ILE A 576 -5.94 -10.23 -18.36
N LYS A 577 -6.56 -9.24 -17.71
CA LYS A 577 -6.90 -9.32 -16.27
C LYS A 577 -8.17 -10.12 -15.95
N ARG A 578 -9.18 -10.14 -16.81
CA ARG A 578 -10.44 -10.89 -16.61
C ARG A 578 -10.41 -12.23 -17.37
N CYS A 579 -11.05 -13.25 -16.81
CA CYS A 579 -11.33 -14.51 -17.50
C CYS A 579 -12.38 -14.33 -18.61
N GLY A 580 -12.58 -15.35 -19.45
CA GLY A 580 -13.62 -15.37 -20.48
C GLY A 580 -13.36 -14.45 -21.69
N THR A 581 -12.12 -14.03 -21.91
CA THR A 581 -11.71 -13.31 -23.14
C THR A 581 -10.96 -14.28 -24.06
N MET A 582 -11.65 -14.73 -25.11
CA MET A 582 -11.10 -15.52 -26.20
C MET A 582 -9.99 -14.75 -26.92
N LEU A 583 -8.85 -15.39 -27.17
CA LEU A 583 -7.73 -14.86 -27.95
C LEU A 583 -7.55 -15.71 -29.21
N GLU A 584 -7.32 -15.08 -30.36
CA GLU A 584 -7.14 -15.79 -31.63
C GLU A 584 -6.08 -15.11 -32.51
N PHE A 585 -5.10 -15.87 -32.98
CA PHE A 585 -4.09 -15.46 -33.95
C PHE A 585 -4.44 -16.05 -35.33
N GLU A 586 -4.89 -15.21 -36.27
CA GLU A 586 -5.21 -15.65 -37.64
C GLU A 586 -3.94 -16.05 -38.43
N ALA A 587 -4.14 -16.85 -39.49
CA ALA A 587 -3.08 -17.21 -40.42
C ALA A 587 -2.40 -15.97 -41.05
N GLY A 588 -1.07 -15.91 -40.99
CA GLY A 588 -0.28 -14.77 -41.48
C GLY A 588 -0.17 -13.58 -40.52
N SER A 589 -0.75 -13.66 -39.32
CA SER A 589 -0.54 -12.65 -38.27
C SER A 589 0.91 -12.61 -37.78
N MET A 590 1.38 -11.42 -37.39
CA MET A 590 2.69 -11.15 -36.77
C MET A 590 3.89 -11.92 -37.40
N PRO A 591 4.17 -11.77 -38.72
CA PRO A 591 4.99 -12.72 -39.50
C PRO A 591 6.51 -12.74 -39.16
N LYS A 592 6.97 -12.00 -38.15
CA LYS A 592 8.37 -12.00 -37.66
C LYS A 592 8.48 -12.19 -36.14
N LEU A 593 7.43 -12.72 -35.51
CA LEU A 593 7.33 -12.84 -34.06
C LEU A 593 8.28 -13.92 -33.52
N GLU A 594 9.45 -13.51 -33.03
CA GLU A 594 10.45 -14.38 -32.43
C GLU A 594 10.06 -14.84 -31.01
N HIS A 595 9.32 -14.01 -30.26
CA HIS A 595 8.97 -14.27 -28.85
C HIS A 595 7.55 -13.80 -28.49
N LEU A 596 6.75 -14.72 -27.96
CA LEU A 596 5.39 -14.48 -27.45
C LEU A 596 5.34 -14.61 -25.92
N GLN A 597 4.72 -13.66 -25.23
CA GLN A 597 4.42 -13.72 -23.80
C GLN A 597 2.93 -13.51 -23.54
N LEU A 598 2.24 -14.48 -22.93
CA LEU A 598 0.81 -14.37 -22.60
C LEU A 598 0.59 -14.50 -21.09
N GLU A 599 -0.24 -13.62 -20.52
CA GLU A 599 -0.62 -13.67 -19.11
C GLU A 599 -2.14 -13.53 -18.97
N PHE A 600 -2.84 -14.54 -18.41
CA PHE A 600 -4.30 -14.53 -18.29
C PHE A 600 -4.81 -15.31 -17.06
N ARG A 601 -6.10 -15.09 -16.72
CA ARG A 601 -6.83 -15.85 -15.68
C ARG A 601 -7.73 -16.91 -16.30
N LEU A 602 -7.89 -18.04 -15.60
CA LEU A 602 -8.87 -19.10 -15.89
C LEU A 602 -9.97 -19.14 -14.82
N HIS A 603 -11.14 -19.67 -15.16
CA HIS A 603 -12.25 -19.91 -14.23
C HIS A 603 -13.22 -20.95 -14.81
N GLY A 604 -13.14 -22.21 -14.37
CA GLY A 604 -13.95 -23.32 -14.92
C GLY A 604 -13.66 -23.63 -16.40
N MET A 605 -14.38 -24.62 -16.96
CA MET A 605 -14.23 -25.01 -18.37
C MET A 605 -15.06 -24.15 -19.34
N ASP A 606 -16.19 -23.59 -18.90
CA ASP A 606 -17.09 -22.80 -19.75
C ASP A 606 -16.56 -21.38 -20.07
N CYS A 607 -15.45 -20.96 -19.45
CA CYS A 607 -14.72 -19.79 -19.92
C CYS A 607 -14.11 -20.06 -21.31
N LEU A 608 -14.40 -19.17 -22.27
CA LEU A 608 -13.91 -19.16 -23.67
C LEU A 608 -12.37 -19.03 -23.85
N ASN A 609 -11.60 -19.34 -22.80
CA ASN A 609 -10.15 -19.51 -22.79
C ASN A 609 -9.74 -21.00 -22.67
N GLY A 610 -10.70 -21.93 -22.56
CA GLY A 610 -10.43 -23.31 -22.09
C GLY A 610 -10.30 -24.42 -23.14
N ALA A 611 -10.55 -24.17 -24.44
CA ALA A 611 -10.80 -25.24 -25.41
C ALA A 611 -10.13 -25.09 -26.80
N SER A 612 -9.18 -24.16 -26.99
CA SER A 612 -8.42 -24.05 -28.24
C SER A 612 -6.97 -23.60 -28.01
N ASP A 613 -6.15 -23.78 -29.04
CA ASP A 613 -4.73 -23.42 -29.10
C ASP A 613 -4.47 -21.92 -29.36
N PHE A 614 -5.53 -21.11 -29.38
CA PHE A 614 -5.53 -19.69 -29.76
C PHE A 614 -4.96 -19.39 -31.16
N GLY A 615 -4.76 -20.39 -32.02
CA GLY A 615 -4.11 -20.23 -33.33
C GLY A 615 -2.59 -20.06 -33.26
N ILE A 616 -1.92 -20.47 -32.18
CA ILE A 616 -0.45 -20.33 -32.00
C ILE A 616 0.36 -20.99 -33.15
N GLN A 617 -0.16 -22.05 -33.76
CA GLN A 617 0.40 -22.72 -34.95
C GLN A 617 0.57 -21.79 -36.16
N ASN A 618 -0.17 -20.67 -36.24
CA ASN A 618 -0.04 -19.68 -37.31
C ASN A 618 1.24 -18.82 -37.18
N LEU A 619 1.88 -18.80 -36.01
CA LEU A 619 3.02 -17.94 -35.66
C LEU A 619 4.36 -18.62 -36.00
N SER A 620 4.55 -18.94 -37.28
CA SER A 620 5.65 -19.77 -37.81
C SER A 620 7.08 -19.26 -37.62
N THR A 621 7.30 -18.07 -37.05
CA THR A 621 8.63 -17.51 -36.74
C THR A 621 9.00 -17.55 -35.24
N LEU A 622 8.15 -18.13 -34.39
CA LEU A 622 8.42 -18.25 -32.95
C LEU A 622 9.70 -19.04 -32.66
N THR A 623 10.48 -18.55 -31.70
CA THR A 623 11.65 -19.20 -31.11
C THR A 623 11.52 -19.39 -29.59
N LYS A 624 10.61 -18.64 -28.96
CA LYS A 624 10.32 -18.71 -27.52
C LYS A 624 8.86 -18.35 -27.23
N VAL A 625 8.27 -19.02 -26.23
CA VAL A 625 6.92 -18.76 -25.73
C VAL A 625 6.94 -18.75 -24.20
N GLU A 626 6.40 -17.73 -23.56
CA GLU A 626 6.22 -17.66 -22.10
C GLU A 626 4.75 -17.47 -21.74
N ILE A 627 4.20 -18.35 -20.90
CA ILE A 627 2.77 -18.36 -20.53
C ILE A 627 2.64 -18.32 -19.00
N GLY A 628 2.08 -17.23 -18.48
CA GLY A 628 1.74 -17.04 -17.08
C GLY A 628 0.24 -17.24 -16.84
N ILE A 629 -0.15 -18.32 -16.17
CA ILE A 629 -1.55 -18.57 -15.79
C ILE A 629 -1.74 -18.16 -14.34
N TRP A 630 -2.70 -17.28 -14.12
CA TRP A 630 -3.05 -16.72 -12.82
C TRP A 630 -4.29 -17.42 -12.27
N GLY A 631 -4.15 -18.08 -11.12
CA GLY A 631 -5.29 -18.67 -10.40
C GLY A 631 -6.26 -17.60 -9.91
N ASN A 632 -7.54 -17.95 -9.74
CA ASN A 632 -8.53 -16.97 -9.29
C ASN A 632 -8.49 -16.80 -7.76
N ILE A 633 -8.14 -15.59 -7.31
CA ILE A 633 -8.40 -15.14 -5.95
C ILE A 633 -9.03 -13.75 -6.03
N TYR A 634 -10.05 -13.55 -5.19
CA TYR A 634 -10.96 -12.40 -5.03
C TYR A 634 -12.15 -12.26 -6.00
N SER A 635 -13.27 -11.86 -5.37
CA SER A 635 -14.58 -11.45 -5.91
C SER A 635 -15.39 -12.48 -6.71
N ASP A 636 -15.65 -13.64 -6.11
CA ASP A 636 -17.00 -14.24 -6.18
C ASP A 636 -17.37 -14.85 -4.81
N GLY A 637 -18.61 -14.65 -4.36
CA GLY A 637 -19.10 -15.09 -3.05
C GLY A 637 -19.41 -16.59 -2.98
N ILE A 638 -19.32 -17.28 -4.12
CA ILE A 638 -19.59 -18.71 -4.31
C ILE A 638 -18.27 -19.52 -4.43
N TYR A 639 -17.10 -18.86 -4.38
CA TYR A 639 -15.79 -19.52 -4.51
C TYR A 639 -15.49 -20.47 -3.35
N ASP A 640 -15.66 -21.77 -3.61
CA ASP A 640 -15.23 -22.86 -2.74
C ASP A 640 -13.79 -23.30 -3.10
N PRO A 641 -12.77 -22.97 -2.28
CA PRO A 641 -11.39 -23.35 -2.55
C PRO A 641 -11.14 -24.87 -2.45
N ALA A 642 -12.11 -25.68 -2.03
CA ALA A 642 -12.00 -27.14 -2.11
C ALA A 642 -12.26 -27.69 -3.52
N GLN A 643 -13.01 -26.98 -4.37
CA GLN A 643 -13.31 -27.40 -5.74
C GLN A 643 -12.15 -27.08 -6.70
N ASP A 644 -11.51 -25.92 -6.55
CA ASP A 644 -10.35 -25.50 -7.35
C ASP A 644 -9.03 -26.22 -6.94
N MET A 645 -9.11 -27.27 -6.09
CA MET A 645 -7.99 -28.18 -5.81
C MET A 645 -7.71 -29.14 -6.97
N ASP A 646 -8.66 -29.39 -7.89
CA ASP A 646 -8.32 -30.12 -9.11
C ASP A 646 -7.77 -29.19 -10.18
N ASP A 647 -6.46 -29.01 -10.10
CA ASP A 647 -5.56 -28.36 -11.08
C ASP A 647 -5.63 -28.99 -12.51
N SER A 648 -6.60 -29.86 -12.81
CA SER A 648 -6.79 -30.55 -14.09
C SER A 648 -7.13 -29.62 -15.24
N ILE A 649 -7.93 -28.56 -15.01
CA ILE A 649 -8.27 -27.57 -16.04
C ILE A 649 -6.99 -26.86 -16.50
N THR A 650 -6.19 -26.35 -15.56
CA THR A 650 -4.93 -25.67 -15.88
C THR A 650 -3.91 -26.63 -16.48
N ARG A 651 -3.78 -27.86 -15.95
CA ARG A 651 -2.96 -28.92 -16.58
C ARG A 651 -3.39 -29.22 -18.01
N SER A 652 -4.70 -29.25 -18.30
CA SER A 652 -5.24 -29.54 -19.64
C SER A 652 -4.95 -28.41 -20.63
N VAL A 653 -5.20 -27.15 -20.25
CA VAL A 653 -4.87 -25.97 -21.08
C VAL A 653 -3.35 -25.88 -21.34
N VAL A 654 -2.52 -26.11 -20.31
CA VAL A 654 -1.06 -26.17 -20.46
C VAL A 654 -0.64 -27.33 -21.38
N SER A 655 -1.29 -28.49 -21.29
CA SER A 655 -0.98 -29.65 -22.15
C SER A 655 -1.36 -29.41 -23.61
N LEU A 656 -2.51 -28.78 -23.87
CA LEU A 656 -2.96 -28.43 -25.23
C LEU A 656 -1.97 -27.45 -25.88
N ILE A 657 -1.61 -26.37 -25.19
CA ILE A 657 -0.71 -25.36 -25.74
C ILE A 657 0.72 -25.93 -25.91
N LYS A 658 1.17 -26.84 -25.03
CA LYS A 658 2.43 -27.59 -25.24
C LYS A 658 2.40 -28.42 -26.52
N ALA A 659 1.34 -29.19 -26.76
CA ALA A 659 1.20 -29.99 -27.97
C ALA A 659 1.21 -29.13 -29.25
N THR A 660 0.59 -27.93 -29.23
CA THR A 660 0.68 -26.98 -30.36
C THR A 660 2.08 -26.39 -30.52
N ILE A 661 2.79 -26.10 -29.42
CA ILE A 661 4.18 -25.64 -29.45
C ILE A 661 5.12 -26.71 -30.00
N GLU A 662 4.88 -27.98 -29.67
CA GLU A 662 5.68 -29.13 -30.10
C GLU A 662 5.48 -29.48 -31.60
N THR A 663 4.38 -29.05 -32.23
CA THR A 663 4.18 -29.18 -33.68
C THR A 663 4.72 -28.02 -34.51
N LEU A 664 5.22 -26.94 -33.89
CA LEU A 664 5.85 -25.82 -34.61
C LEU A 664 7.24 -26.21 -35.16
N PRO A 665 7.55 -25.91 -36.44
CA PRO A 665 8.78 -26.39 -37.11
C PRO A 665 10.09 -25.82 -36.54
N ASN A 666 10.02 -24.77 -35.72
CA ASN A 666 11.18 -24.15 -35.07
C ASN A 666 11.46 -24.72 -33.66
N CYS A 667 10.61 -25.62 -33.15
CA CYS A 667 10.65 -26.16 -31.79
C CYS A 667 10.86 -25.09 -30.69
N PRO A 668 10.03 -24.04 -30.61
CA PRO A 668 10.29 -22.87 -29.77
C PRO A 668 10.35 -23.21 -28.27
N THR A 669 11.29 -22.56 -27.58
CA THR A 669 11.51 -22.76 -26.14
C THR A 669 10.31 -22.27 -25.32
N SER A 670 9.59 -23.19 -24.68
CA SER A 670 8.42 -22.86 -23.86
C SER A 670 8.75 -22.74 -22.37
N ARG A 671 8.18 -21.73 -21.71
CA ARG A 671 8.15 -21.61 -20.26
C ARG A 671 6.71 -21.39 -19.79
N PHE A 672 6.30 -22.17 -18.80
CA PHE A 672 5.01 -22.01 -18.13
C PHE A 672 5.24 -21.57 -16.69
N GLN A 673 4.44 -20.61 -16.23
CA GLN A 673 4.43 -20.13 -14.85
C GLN A 673 2.99 -20.19 -14.32
N LEU A 674 2.80 -20.91 -13.22
CA LEU A 674 1.61 -20.85 -12.38
C LEU A 674 1.87 -19.81 -11.29
N GLU A 675 1.11 -18.72 -11.28
CA GLU A 675 1.26 -17.66 -10.27
C GLU A 675 -0.02 -17.52 -9.44
N TYR A 676 0.10 -17.87 -8.16
CA TYR A 676 -0.90 -17.58 -7.13
C TYR A 676 -0.57 -16.22 -6.50
N ASP A 677 -1.47 -15.26 -6.59
CA ASP A 677 -1.19 -13.86 -6.22
C ASP A 677 -1.03 -13.70 -4.70
N CYS A 678 0.22 -13.51 -4.24
CA CYS A 678 0.57 -13.31 -2.83
C CYS A 678 0.24 -11.90 -2.28
N GLY A 679 -0.96 -11.41 -2.58
CA GLY A 679 -1.66 -10.37 -1.81
C GLY A 679 -1.03 -8.97 -1.77
N ASN A 680 -0.09 -8.64 -2.67
CA ASN A 680 0.72 -7.42 -2.60
C ASN A 680 0.76 -6.61 -3.92
N CYS A 681 -0.41 -6.41 -4.54
CA CYS A 681 -0.57 -5.54 -5.72
C CYS A 681 -1.90 -4.76 -5.78
N LEU A 682 -2.41 -4.30 -4.64
CA LEU A 682 -3.61 -3.44 -4.58
C LEU A 682 -3.28 -1.95 -4.80
N LEU A 683 -3.05 -1.59 -6.07
CA LEU A 683 -3.44 -0.26 -6.58
C LEU A 683 -4.80 -0.39 -7.24
N GLY A 684 -5.81 0.29 -6.69
CA GLY A 684 -7.19 0.18 -7.11
C GLY A 684 -7.49 0.94 -8.41
N GLU A 685 -8.19 0.28 -9.34
CA GLU A 685 -8.94 0.87 -10.45
C GLU A 685 -10.14 -0.05 -10.75
N THR A 686 -11.26 0.17 -10.06
CA THR A 686 -12.56 -0.43 -10.42
C THR A 686 -13.13 0.29 -11.64
N SER A 687 -13.81 -0.46 -12.50
CA SER A 687 -14.14 0.02 -13.84
C SER A 687 -15.41 -0.60 -14.41
N GLN A 688 -16.43 0.22 -14.62
CA GLN A 688 -17.16 0.22 -15.90
C GLN A 688 -17.99 1.49 -16.13
N GLU A 689 -18.12 1.83 -17.41
CA GLU A 689 -19.15 2.67 -17.99
C GLU A 689 -19.46 2.06 -19.38
N PHE A 690 -20.74 1.79 -19.62
CA PHE A 690 -21.52 2.05 -20.84
C PHE A 690 -21.17 1.52 -22.25
N GLU A 691 -22.27 1.47 -23.04
CA GLU A 691 -22.44 1.20 -24.49
C GLU A 691 -22.14 -0.26 -24.95
N GLY A 692 -23.00 -0.96 -25.71
CA GLY A 692 -24.33 -0.67 -26.29
C GLY A 692 -24.35 -0.94 -27.81
N GLN A 693 -25.38 -1.49 -28.47
CA GLN A 693 -26.70 -2.06 -28.07
C GLN A 693 -26.75 -3.56 -28.54
N GLY A 694 -27.83 -4.35 -28.73
CA GLY A 694 -29.30 -4.22 -28.75
C GLY A 694 -29.91 -4.77 -30.06
N PRO A 695 -31.15 -5.31 -30.12
CA PRO A 695 -32.18 -5.42 -29.06
C PRO A 695 -32.43 -6.86 -28.56
N ASP A 696 -32.87 -7.00 -27.31
CA ASP A 696 -34.14 -7.64 -26.87
C ASP A 696 -34.12 -7.97 -25.36
N GLU A 697 -35.30 -7.91 -24.74
CA GLU A 697 -35.65 -8.38 -23.38
C GLU A 697 -34.78 -7.93 -22.17
N ALA A 698 -34.88 -6.63 -21.86
CA ALA A 698 -35.10 -6.07 -20.51
C ALA A 698 -34.15 -6.45 -19.34
N TYR A 699 -33.09 -5.65 -19.14
CA TYR A 699 -32.56 -5.33 -17.81
C TYR A 699 -32.91 -3.88 -17.42
N PRO A 700 -33.54 -3.62 -16.26
CA PRO A 700 -33.86 -2.26 -15.83
C PRO A 700 -32.84 -1.70 -14.81
N HIS A 701 -32.84 -0.37 -14.67
CA HIS A 701 -32.21 0.43 -13.58
C HIS A 701 -30.80 0.98 -13.80
N GLU A 702 -30.69 1.96 -14.68
CA GLU A 702 -29.67 3.01 -14.62
C GLU A 702 -30.26 4.28 -13.97
N HIS A 703 -29.43 5.15 -13.37
CA HIS A 703 -29.87 6.42 -12.78
C HIS A 703 -29.75 7.55 -13.80
N LYS A 704 -30.72 8.48 -13.85
CA LYS A 704 -30.65 9.60 -14.80
C LYS A 704 -29.52 10.57 -14.42
N ILE A 705 -28.62 10.83 -15.36
CA ILE A 705 -27.70 11.98 -15.27
C ILE A 705 -28.48 13.22 -15.73
N PHE A 706 -28.56 14.24 -14.87
CA PHE A 706 -29.19 15.52 -15.18
C PHE A 706 -28.13 16.56 -15.55
N SER A 707 -28.44 17.38 -16.55
CA SER A 707 -27.71 18.63 -16.80
C SER A 707 -27.99 19.66 -15.70
N LEU A 708 -27.08 20.62 -15.52
CA LEU A 708 -27.32 21.73 -14.59
C LEU A 708 -28.53 22.56 -15.03
N GLN A 709 -28.73 22.75 -16.34
CA GLN A 709 -29.84 23.53 -16.89
C GLN A 709 -31.20 22.88 -16.57
N GLU A 710 -31.36 21.56 -16.76
CA GLU A 710 -32.61 20.86 -16.37
C GLU A 710 -32.95 21.06 -14.89
N LEU A 711 -31.94 21.06 -14.01
CA LEU A 711 -32.18 21.29 -12.57
C LEU A 711 -32.44 22.77 -12.24
N GLN A 712 -31.87 23.71 -12.99
CA GLN A 712 -32.22 25.13 -12.89
C GLN A 712 -33.66 25.36 -13.34
N ASP A 713 -34.03 24.92 -14.54
CA ASP A 713 -35.39 25.05 -15.08
C ASP A 713 -36.42 24.40 -14.14
N ALA A 714 -36.13 23.19 -13.66
CA ALA A 714 -37.02 22.45 -12.77
C ALA A 714 -37.20 23.09 -11.39
N THR A 715 -36.25 23.90 -10.90
CA THR A 715 -36.27 24.51 -9.55
C THR A 715 -36.49 26.03 -9.56
N ASP A 716 -36.87 26.62 -10.70
CA ASP A 716 -36.94 28.08 -10.89
C ASP A 716 -35.59 28.75 -10.57
N PHE A 717 -34.53 28.31 -11.26
CA PHE A 717 -33.14 28.77 -11.08
C PHE A 717 -32.63 28.66 -9.63
N PHE A 718 -33.06 27.62 -8.89
CA PHE A 718 -32.83 27.45 -7.45
C PHE A 718 -33.43 28.59 -6.58
N SER A 719 -34.62 29.06 -6.96
CA SER A 719 -35.39 30.10 -6.26
C SER A 719 -35.62 29.77 -4.78
N ASN A 720 -35.49 30.79 -3.93
CA ASN A 720 -35.75 30.67 -2.48
C ASN A 720 -37.19 30.22 -2.17
N ASN A 721 -38.14 30.49 -3.08
CA ASN A 721 -39.54 30.04 -2.94
C ASN A 721 -39.69 28.52 -3.05
N ASN A 722 -38.71 27.82 -3.64
CA ASN A 722 -38.68 26.37 -3.80
C ASN A 722 -37.80 25.66 -2.76
N VAL A 723 -37.20 26.38 -1.80
CA VAL A 723 -36.39 25.75 -0.73
C VAL A 723 -37.31 25.02 0.25
N LEU A 724 -37.12 23.70 0.35
CA LEU A 724 -37.76 22.83 1.33
C LEU A 724 -37.02 22.83 2.67
N VAL A 725 -35.68 22.84 2.62
CA VAL A 725 -34.82 22.93 3.82
C VAL A 725 -33.56 23.70 3.46
N ASP A 726 -33.18 24.64 4.33
CA ASP A 726 -31.93 25.38 4.26
C ASP A 726 -31.03 24.96 5.44
N LEU A 727 -29.85 24.41 5.16
CA LEU A 727 -28.87 23.96 6.15
C LEU A 727 -27.51 24.62 5.88
N PHE A 728 -26.71 24.75 6.93
CA PHE A 728 -25.42 25.47 6.90
C PHE A 728 -24.47 25.01 5.78
N ASP A 729 -24.49 23.73 5.40
CA ASP A 729 -23.67 23.16 4.32
C ASP A 729 -24.46 22.46 3.19
N SER A 730 -25.79 22.57 3.12
CA SER A 730 -26.58 21.96 2.02
C SER A 730 -27.99 22.55 1.92
N LYS A 731 -28.58 22.50 0.72
CA LYS A 731 -29.94 23.00 0.47
C LYS A 731 -30.78 21.95 -0.26
N LEU A 732 -32.03 21.80 0.16
CA LEU A 732 -33.03 20.94 -0.47
C LEU A 732 -34.04 21.81 -1.21
N TYR A 733 -34.14 21.63 -2.53
CA TYR A 733 -35.09 22.33 -3.39
C TYR A 733 -36.20 21.40 -3.86
N LYS A 734 -37.45 21.89 -3.92
CA LYS A 734 -38.52 21.26 -4.68
C LYS A 734 -38.33 21.58 -6.16
N GLY A 735 -38.42 20.57 -7.02
CA GLY A 735 -38.40 20.75 -8.46
C GLY A 735 -39.59 20.10 -9.15
N ARG A 736 -39.90 20.56 -10.37
CA ARG A 736 -40.79 19.89 -11.32
C ARG A 736 -40.03 19.65 -12.63
N LEU A 737 -39.84 18.40 -13.01
CA LEU A 737 -39.19 18.04 -14.27
C LEU A 737 -40.09 18.35 -15.47
N GLN A 738 -39.52 18.36 -16.69
CA GLN A 738 -40.23 18.66 -17.93
C GLN A 738 -41.36 17.65 -18.24
N ASP A 739 -41.25 16.41 -17.76
CA ASP A 739 -42.31 15.38 -17.82
C ASP A 739 -43.45 15.59 -16.80
N GLY A 740 -43.36 16.65 -15.96
CA GLY A 740 -44.32 16.99 -14.93
C GLY A 740 -44.01 16.41 -13.54
N SER A 741 -43.06 15.48 -13.42
CA SER A 741 -42.70 14.79 -12.17
C SER A 741 -42.21 15.75 -11.10
N LEU A 742 -42.64 15.54 -9.85
CA LEU A 742 -42.12 16.29 -8.70
C LEU A 742 -40.88 15.59 -8.12
N VAL A 743 -39.82 16.37 -7.91
CA VAL A 743 -38.53 15.90 -7.38
C VAL A 743 -38.06 16.76 -6.22
N VAL A 744 -37.10 16.22 -5.46
CA VAL A 744 -36.32 16.93 -4.44
C VAL A 744 -34.86 16.92 -4.88
N VAL A 745 -34.29 18.11 -5.06
CA VAL A 745 -32.90 18.32 -5.48
C VAL A 745 -32.08 18.73 -4.26
N HIS A 746 -31.21 17.84 -3.79
CA HIS A 746 -30.25 18.10 -2.72
C HIS A 746 -28.94 18.66 -3.30
N MET A 747 -28.65 19.93 -3.04
CA MET A 747 -27.39 20.59 -3.41
C MET A 747 -26.39 20.53 -2.25
N ASP A 748 -25.20 19.98 -2.51
CA ASP A 748 -24.03 20.10 -1.62
C ASP A 748 -23.37 21.48 -1.76
N CYS A 749 -23.10 22.16 -0.65
CA CYS A 749 -22.32 23.40 -0.64
C CYS A 749 -20.80 23.12 -0.56
N PRO A 750 -19.96 23.79 -1.38
CA PRO A 750 -18.51 23.60 -1.35
C PRO A 750 -17.92 24.11 -0.03
N THR A 751 -17.21 23.23 0.66
CA THR A 751 -16.60 23.43 1.99
C THR A 751 -15.23 22.75 2.05
N ALA A 752 -14.41 23.08 3.06
CA ALA A 752 -13.01 22.64 3.15
C ALA A 752 -12.79 21.10 3.32
N ASP A 753 -13.85 20.31 3.48
CA ASP A 753 -13.82 18.84 3.66
C ASP A 753 -14.29 18.10 2.38
N TRP A 754 -13.95 18.65 1.21
CA TRP A 754 -14.45 18.23 -0.11
C TRP A 754 -14.12 16.77 -0.46
N SER A 755 -12.93 16.28 -0.08
CA SER A 755 -12.49 14.90 -0.33
C SER A 755 -13.40 13.88 0.36
N ARG A 756 -13.82 14.16 1.60
CA ARG A 756 -14.73 13.32 2.39
C ARG A 756 -16.16 13.38 1.86
N ARG A 757 -16.65 14.58 1.51
CA ARG A 757 -17.96 14.73 0.84
C ARG A 757 -18.01 14.01 -0.50
N THR A 758 -16.88 13.90 -1.20
CA THR A 758 -16.80 13.12 -2.45
C THR A 758 -17.09 11.62 -2.20
N ARG A 759 -16.56 11.02 -1.13
CA ARG A 759 -16.97 9.65 -0.72
C ARG A 759 -18.45 9.59 -0.34
N GLN A 760 -18.95 10.52 0.48
CA GLN A 760 -20.37 10.52 0.91
C GLN A 760 -21.37 10.75 -0.24
N PHE A 761 -20.97 11.45 -1.30
CA PHE A 761 -21.74 11.58 -2.53
C PHE A 761 -21.70 10.28 -3.36
N GLN A 762 -20.51 9.69 -3.51
CA GLN A 762 -20.32 8.42 -4.23
C GLN A 762 -21.16 7.29 -3.60
N THR A 763 -21.09 7.11 -2.26
CA THR A 763 -21.92 6.14 -1.53
C THR A 763 -23.41 6.36 -1.73
N GLN A 764 -23.86 7.60 -1.99
CA GLN A 764 -25.27 7.90 -2.27
C GLN A 764 -25.70 7.63 -3.72
N VAL A 765 -24.78 7.77 -4.68
CA VAL A 765 -25.00 7.35 -6.08
C VAL A 765 -24.96 5.83 -6.22
N GLU A 766 -24.15 5.15 -5.41
CA GLU A 766 -24.00 3.69 -5.38
C GLU A 766 -25.00 2.99 -4.44
N MET A 767 -26.01 3.69 -3.91
CA MET A 767 -27.00 3.10 -3.00
C MET A 767 -27.81 1.99 -3.67
N PRO A 768 -27.79 0.75 -3.14
CA PRO A 768 -28.42 -0.39 -3.80
C PRO A 768 -29.95 -0.31 -3.76
N VAL A 769 -30.59 -0.72 -4.87
CA VAL A 769 -32.04 -0.60 -5.06
C VAL A 769 -32.79 -1.65 -4.25
N HIS A 770 -33.58 -1.21 -3.27
CA HIS A 770 -34.48 -2.06 -2.49
C HIS A 770 -35.80 -1.34 -2.18
N ARG A 771 -36.92 -2.07 -2.22
CA ARG A 771 -38.30 -1.51 -2.12
C ARG A 771 -38.61 -0.69 -0.85
N ASN A 772 -37.80 -0.81 0.20
CA ASN A 772 -37.95 -0.05 1.45
C ASN A 772 -36.82 0.98 1.68
N LEU A 773 -36.10 1.37 0.63
CA LEU A 773 -35.13 2.46 0.63
C LEU A 773 -35.60 3.57 -0.35
N VAL A 774 -35.29 4.83 -0.07
CA VAL A 774 -35.56 5.92 -1.01
C VAL A 774 -34.62 5.82 -2.21
N ARG A 775 -35.16 5.43 -3.36
CA ARG A 775 -34.43 5.32 -4.63
C ARG A 775 -33.96 6.70 -5.10
N LEU A 776 -32.68 6.81 -5.46
CA LEU A 776 -32.15 7.97 -6.19
C LEU A 776 -32.75 7.99 -7.61
N HIS A 777 -33.41 9.09 -7.98
CA HIS A 777 -33.96 9.29 -9.32
C HIS A 777 -32.84 9.63 -10.32
N GLY A 778 -31.85 10.42 -9.87
CA GLY A 778 -30.68 10.77 -10.65
C GLY A 778 -29.71 11.70 -9.93
N PHE A 779 -28.70 12.19 -10.64
CA PHE A 779 -27.71 13.11 -10.09
C PHE A 779 -27.16 14.08 -11.13
N CYS A 780 -26.53 15.17 -10.67
CA CYS A 780 -25.77 16.11 -11.50
C CYS A 780 -24.44 16.45 -10.80
N ILE A 781 -23.35 16.46 -11.55
CA ILE A 781 -22.02 16.86 -11.08
C ILE A 781 -21.53 17.99 -11.98
N THR A 782 -21.05 19.08 -11.37
CA THR A 782 -20.31 20.14 -12.04
C THR A 782 -18.99 20.40 -11.31
N PRO A 783 -18.03 21.16 -11.87
CA PRO A 783 -16.76 21.45 -11.20
C PRO A 783 -16.90 22.16 -9.83
N THR A 784 -18.03 22.80 -9.54
CA THR A 784 -18.25 23.61 -8.33
C THR A 784 -19.46 23.19 -7.49
N LYS A 785 -20.35 22.33 -8.00
CA LYS A 785 -21.59 21.91 -7.33
C LYS A 785 -21.89 20.44 -7.60
N ARG A 786 -22.56 19.80 -6.64
CA ARG A 786 -23.09 18.44 -6.79
C ARG A 786 -24.55 18.40 -6.35
N PHE A 787 -25.34 17.63 -7.07
CA PHE A 787 -26.77 17.49 -6.84
C PHE A 787 -27.19 16.03 -6.85
N LEU A 788 -27.97 15.62 -5.84
CA LEU A 788 -28.69 14.35 -5.81
C LEU A 788 -30.18 14.64 -6.01
N VAL A 789 -30.83 13.89 -6.90
CA VAL A 789 -32.24 14.07 -7.28
C VAL A 789 -33.03 12.87 -6.79
N TYR A 790 -33.96 13.12 -5.88
CA TYR A 790 -34.85 12.11 -5.29
C TYR A 790 -36.31 12.37 -5.74
N PRO A 791 -37.17 11.35 -5.82
CA PRO A 791 -38.60 11.56 -6.06
C PRO A 791 -39.24 12.30 -4.88
N TYR A 792 -40.19 13.21 -5.15
CA TYR A 792 -40.90 13.95 -4.11
C TYR A 792 -41.94 13.05 -3.44
N MET A 793 -41.78 12.82 -2.13
CA MET A 793 -42.68 11.96 -1.35
C MET A 793 -43.96 12.71 -0.98
N SER A 794 -45.04 12.44 -1.71
CA SER A 794 -46.35 13.12 -1.58
C SER A 794 -46.95 12.99 -0.17
N ASN A 795 -46.84 11.81 0.45
CA ASN A 795 -47.28 11.55 1.82
C ASN A 795 -46.27 12.01 2.90
N GLY A 796 -45.09 12.51 2.51
CA GLY A 796 -44.09 13.06 3.44
C GLY A 796 -43.37 12.02 4.31
N SER A 797 -43.05 12.39 5.55
CA SER A 797 -42.38 11.53 6.54
C SER A 797 -43.34 10.98 7.60
N VAL A 798 -42.95 9.88 8.24
CA VAL A 798 -43.67 9.30 9.38
C VAL A 798 -43.81 10.31 10.52
N ALA A 799 -42.78 11.12 10.80
CA ALA A 799 -42.86 12.19 11.80
C ALA A 799 -43.94 13.22 11.47
N SER A 800 -44.05 13.63 10.20
CA SER A 800 -45.09 14.57 9.77
C SER A 800 -46.50 13.98 9.88
N CYS A 801 -46.70 12.73 9.45
CA CYS A 801 -48.01 12.05 9.56
C CYS A 801 -48.44 11.77 11.02
N LEU A 802 -47.50 11.69 11.96
CA LEU A 802 -47.78 11.51 13.39
C LEU A 802 -48.06 12.82 14.14
N ARG A 803 -47.42 13.95 13.76
CA ARG A 803 -47.38 15.16 14.61
C ARG A 803 -47.58 16.49 13.91
N GLU A 804 -47.23 16.59 12.64
CA GLU A 804 -47.27 17.83 11.88
C GLU A 804 -48.37 17.77 10.79
N ARG A 805 -49.33 16.86 10.97
CA ARG A 805 -50.51 16.65 10.11
C ARG A 805 -51.50 17.82 10.22
N PRO A 806 -52.11 18.29 9.12
CA PRO A 806 -53.25 19.20 9.18
C PRO A 806 -54.42 18.59 9.97
N PRO A 807 -55.26 19.40 10.66
CA PRO A 807 -56.41 18.88 11.41
C PRO A 807 -57.43 18.08 10.56
N SER A 808 -57.46 18.32 9.26
CA SER A 808 -58.29 17.61 8.27
C SER A 808 -57.75 16.24 7.84
N GLN A 809 -56.48 15.94 8.08
CA GLN A 809 -55.86 14.67 7.71
C GLN A 809 -55.98 13.66 8.86
N ALA A 810 -56.50 12.46 8.57
CA ALA A 810 -56.60 11.38 9.54
C ALA A 810 -55.21 10.95 10.07
N PRO A 811 -55.07 10.59 11.36
CA PRO A 811 -53.83 10.03 11.89
C PRO A 811 -53.57 8.65 11.30
N LEU A 812 -52.28 8.24 11.22
CA LEU A 812 -51.91 6.89 10.81
C LEU A 812 -52.58 5.84 11.71
N ASP A 813 -53.31 4.91 11.12
CA ASP A 813 -53.94 3.80 11.82
C ASP A 813 -52.92 2.77 12.34
N TRP A 814 -53.36 1.88 13.23
CA TRP A 814 -52.48 0.90 13.87
C TRP A 814 -51.86 -0.12 12.90
N GLN A 815 -52.60 -0.57 11.89
CA GLN A 815 -52.11 -1.55 10.90
C GLN A 815 -51.08 -0.91 9.96
N THR A 816 -51.30 0.34 9.55
CA THR A 816 -50.32 1.12 8.79
C THR A 816 -49.05 1.35 9.60
N ARG A 817 -49.14 1.64 10.90
CA ARG A 817 -47.96 1.71 11.79
C ARG A 817 -47.18 0.38 11.84
N LEU A 818 -47.86 -0.77 11.89
CA LEU A 818 -47.19 -2.08 11.83
C LEU A 818 -46.49 -2.33 10.48
N ARG A 819 -47.12 -1.97 9.35
CA ARG A 819 -46.50 -2.03 8.02
C ARG A 819 -45.24 -1.15 7.94
N ILE A 820 -45.30 0.06 8.49
CA ILE A 820 -44.17 1.00 8.55
C ILE A 820 -43.00 0.44 9.37
N ALA A 821 -43.29 -0.16 10.54
CA ALA A 821 -42.29 -0.82 11.37
C ALA A 821 -41.57 -1.96 10.64
N LEU A 822 -42.33 -2.83 9.94
CA LEU A 822 -41.79 -3.97 9.21
C LEU A 822 -41.02 -3.56 7.94
N GLY A 823 -41.53 -2.60 7.16
CA GLY A 823 -40.88 -2.09 5.95
C GLY A 823 -39.52 -1.45 6.26
N SER A 824 -39.48 -0.57 7.26
CA SER A 824 -38.21 0.06 7.70
C SER A 824 -37.22 -0.94 8.30
N ALA A 825 -37.68 -2.00 8.99
CA ALA A 825 -36.81 -3.10 9.44
C ALA A 825 -36.19 -3.88 8.28
N ARG A 826 -36.98 -4.18 7.23
CA ARG A 826 -36.52 -4.87 6.01
C ARG A 826 -35.50 -4.03 5.25
N GLY A 827 -35.74 -2.72 5.11
CA GLY A 827 -34.77 -1.78 4.54
C GLY A 827 -33.43 -1.78 5.28
N LEU A 828 -33.45 -1.75 6.60
CA LEU A 828 -32.23 -1.81 7.42
C LEU A 828 -31.52 -3.17 7.39
N SER A 829 -32.24 -4.30 7.40
CA SER A 829 -31.61 -5.61 7.27
C SER A 829 -30.97 -5.83 5.89
N TYR A 830 -31.47 -5.17 4.84
CA TYR A 830 -30.79 -5.15 3.56
C TYR A 830 -29.43 -4.43 3.66
N LEU A 831 -29.38 -3.25 4.30
CA LEU A 831 -28.14 -2.46 4.51
C LEU A 831 -27.11 -3.14 5.44
N HIS A 832 -27.56 -3.93 6.43
CA HIS A 832 -26.68 -4.57 7.42
C HIS A 832 -26.31 -6.03 7.13
N ASP A 833 -27.22 -6.80 6.55
CA ASP A 833 -27.08 -8.25 6.38
C ASP A 833 -26.92 -8.68 4.90
N HIS A 834 -27.11 -7.77 3.92
CA HIS A 834 -27.08 -8.10 2.47
C HIS A 834 -26.22 -7.15 1.61
N CYS A 835 -25.68 -6.06 2.16
CA CYS A 835 -24.72 -5.18 1.49
C CYS A 835 -23.30 -5.54 1.93
N ASP A 836 -22.37 -5.63 0.99
CA ASP A 836 -20.94 -5.89 1.26
C ASP A 836 -20.08 -4.86 0.49
N PRO A 837 -19.33 -3.98 1.18
CA PRO A 837 -19.30 -3.80 2.64
C PRO A 837 -20.63 -3.27 3.21
N LYS A 838 -20.87 -3.53 4.50
CA LYS A 838 -22.11 -3.13 5.19
C LYS A 838 -22.27 -1.61 5.24
N ILE A 839 -23.51 -1.14 5.14
CA ILE A 839 -23.85 0.30 5.17
C ILE A 839 -24.51 0.65 6.51
N ILE A 840 -23.88 1.55 7.28
CA ILE A 840 -24.40 2.03 8.58
C ILE A 840 -24.98 3.45 8.38
N HIS A 841 -26.27 3.64 8.65
CA HIS A 841 -27.04 4.82 8.26
C HIS A 841 -26.89 6.01 9.22
N ARG A 842 -26.75 5.75 10.52
CA ARG A 842 -26.41 6.69 11.62
C ARG A 842 -27.45 7.77 11.98
N ASP A 843 -28.59 7.82 11.31
CA ASP A 843 -29.71 8.74 11.66
C ASP A 843 -31.08 8.08 11.43
N ILE A 844 -31.31 6.90 12.01
CA ILE A 844 -32.61 6.24 11.96
C ILE A 844 -33.58 6.86 12.96
N ARG A 845 -34.62 7.53 12.44
CA ARG A 845 -35.62 8.30 13.20
C ARG A 845 -36.85 8.60 12.34
N ALA A 846 -38.00 8.91 12.96
CA ALA A 846 -39.28 9.01 12.24
C ALA A 846 -39.34 10.07 11.12
N VAL A 847 -38.46 11.09 11.11
CA VAL A 847 -38.42 12.10 10.03
C VAL A 847 -37.66 11.63 8.78
N ASN A 848 -36.79 10.61 8.91
CA ASN A 848 -36.01 10.03 7.81
C ASN A 848 -36.66 8.76 7.24
N ILE A 849 -37.82 8.35 7.77
CA ILE A 849 -38.68 7.33 7.16
C ILE A 849 -39.77 8.06 6.38
N PHE A 850 -39.73 7.93 5.06
CA PHE A 850 -40.70 8.50 4.14
C PHE A 850 -41.80 7.50 3.79
N LEU A 851 -42.94 8.01 3.33
CA LEU A 851 -44.06 7.22 2.86
C LEU A 851 -44.31 7.46 1.37
N ASN A 852 -44.42 6.38 0.59
CA ASN A 852 -44.93 6.44 -0.77
C ASN A 852 -46.47 6.58 -0.78
N GLU A 853 -47.08 6.55 -1.96
CA GLU A 853 -48.52 6.75 -2.14
C GLU A 853 -49.34 5.64 -1.45
N ASP A 854 -48.82 4.41 -1.42
CA ASP A 854 -49.39 3.23 -0.75
C ASP A 854 -49.16 3.16 0.78
N PHE A 855 -48.53 4.19 1.37
CA PHE A 855 -48.10 4.24 2.78
C PHE A 855 -47.06 3.16 3.17
N GLU A 856 -46.28 2.64 2.22
CA GLU A 856 -45.09 1.83 2.51
C GLU A 856 -43.93 2.69 3.01
N ALA A 857 -43.15 2.16 3.96
CA ALA A 857 -41.99 2.83 4.52
C ALA A 857 -40.76 2.74 3.62
N LEU A 858 -40.18 3.90 3.31
CA LEU A 858 -38.91 4.08 2.61
C LEU A 858 -37.89 4.74 3.55
N VAL A 859 -36.78 4.05 3.85
CA VAL A 859 -35.66 4.62 4.60
C VAL A 859 -34.88 5.58 3.71
N GLY A 860 -34.66 6.82 4.14
CA GLY A 860 -33.98 7.86 3.35
C GLY A 860 -33.10 8.79 4.19
N ASN A 861 -32.55 9.85 3.55
CA ASN A 861 -31.56 10.76 4.13
C ASN A 861 -30.23 10.08 4.50
N PHE A 862 -29.53 9.55 3.50
CA PHE A 862 -28.25 8.86 3.63
C PHE A 862 -27.04 9.79 3.81
N CYS A 863 -27.24 11.10 4.00
CA CYS A 863 -26.17 12.11 4.13
C CYS A 863 -25.23 11.90 5.33
N LEU A 864 -25.57 11.01 6.28
CA LEU A 864 -24.72 10.60 7.40
C LEU A 864 -24.21 9.15 7.30
N ALA A 865 -24.63 8.40 6.29
CA ALA A 865 -24.27 6.99 6.12
C ALA A 865 -22.77 6.79 5.89
N LYS A 866 -22.28 5.59 6.21
CA LYS A 866 -20.88 5.19 6.00
C LYS A 866 -20.75 3.68 5.78
N LEU A 867 -19.81 3.27 4.93
CA LEU A 867 -19.40 1.87 4.76
C LEU A 867 -18.56 1.41 5.96
N GLU A 868 -18.68 0.12 6.33
CA GLU A 868 -17.95 -0.45 7.47
C GLU A 868 -16.42 -0.49 7.26
N ASP A 869 -15.96 -0.79 6.04
CA ASP A 869 -14.53 -0.86 5.70
C ASP A 869 -13.84 0.51 5.62
N ASP A 870 -14.61 1.59 5.45
CA ASP A 870 -14.12 2.97 5.33
C ASP A 870 -13.68 3.53 6.71
N MET A 871 -13.61 2.68 7.75
CA MET A 871 -13.34 2.97 9.16
C MET A 871 -11.84 2.90 9.50
N ASP A 872 -11.07 3.88 9.00
CA ASP A 872 -9.67 4.11 9.38
C ASP A 872 -9.42 4.00 10.89
N THR A 873 -8.43 3.20 11.29
CA THR A 873 -8.20 2.82 12.70
C THR A 873 -7.62 3.93 13.60
N ASP A 874 -7.34 5.12 13.06
CA ASP A 874 -6.66 6.22 13.76
C ASP A 874 -7.48 7.53 13.85
N ASP A 875 -8.76 7.53 13.44
CA ASP A 875 -9.66 8.67 13.65
C ASP A 875 -10.92 8.29 14.44
N ARG A 876 -11.14 8.95 15.57
CA ARG A 876 -12.36 8.77 16.37
C ARG A 876 -13.52 9.46 15.65
N THR A 877 -14.27 8.71 14.85
CA THR A 877 -15.42 9.22 14.09
C THR A 877 -16.27 10.17 14.92
N ALA A 878 -16.25 11.45 14.55
CA ALA A 878 -17.04 12.49 15.19
C ALA A 878 -18.50 12.04 15.29
N VAL A 879 -19.06 12.08 16.49
CA VAL A 879 -20.42 11.61 16.77
C VAL A 879 -21.41 12.50 16.02
N ARG A 880 -22.08 11.91 15.02
CA ARG A 880 -23.13 12.53 14.19
C ARG A 880 -24.41 11.71 14.31
N GLY A 881 -25.55 12.38 14.36
CA GLY A 881 -26.89 11.85 14.65
C GLY A 881 -27.64 12.81 15.58
N VAL A 882 -28.91 12.54 15.89
CA VAL A 882 -29.74 13.44 16.73
C VAL A 882 -29.93 12.93 18.16
N VAL A 883 -29.83 13.85 19.13
CA VAL A 883 -29.97 13.58 20.57
C VAL A 883 -31.30 12.88 20.86
N GLY A 884 -31.24 11.76 21.60
CA GLY A 884 -32.37 10.85 21.82
C GLY A 884 -32.34 9.60 20.94
N HIS A 885 -31.81 9.69 19.71
CA HIS A 885 -31.67 8.56 18.77
C HIS A 885 -30.24 7.97 18.74
N ILE A 886 -29.21 8.74 19.15
CA ILE A 886 -27.81 8.27 19.21
C ILE A 886 -27.65 7.14 20.25
N ALA A 887 -27.00 6.04 19.86
CA ALA A 887 -26.74 4.91 20.75
C ALA A 887 -25.70 5.23 21.86
N PRO A 888 -25.86 4.71 23.10
CA PRO A 888 -25.00 5.06 24.23
C PRO A 888 -23.50 4.82 24.03
N GLU A 889 -23.10 3.72 23.40
CA GLU A 889 -21.69 3.39 23.12
C GLU A 889 -21.07 4.30 22.05
N TYR A 890 -21.88 4.72 21.07
CA TYR A 890 -21.45 5.64 20.02
C TYR A 890 -21.28 7.05 20.61
N LEU A 891 -22.22 7.49 21.46
CA LEU A 891 -22.14 8.78 22.18
C LEU A 891 -20.99 8.86 23.18
N SER A 892 -20.73 7.79 23.95
CA SER A 892 -19.78 7.81 25.08
C SER A 892 -18.37 7.30 24.75
N ALA A 893 -18.22 6.41 23.77
CA ALA A 893 -16.94 5.81 23.41
C ALA A 893 -16.55 6.02 21.93
N GLY A 894 -17.43 6.62 21.10
CA GLY A 894 -17.19 6.79 19.67
C GLY A 894 -17.33 5.51 18.85
N ILE A 895 -17.83 4.41 19.45
CA ILE A 895 -17.94 3.10 18.81
C ILE A 895 -19.13 3.12 17.85
N LEU A 896 -18.83 3.09 16.55
CA LEU A 896 -19.81 2.94 15.48
C LEU A 896 -19.92 1.47 15.08
N SER A 897 -21.15 0.98 14.87
CA SER A 897 -21.46 -0.39 14.41
C SER A 897 -22.87 -0.46 13.84
N GLU A 898 -23.26 -1.57 13.21
CA GLU A 898 -24.64 -1.81 12.78
C GLU A 898 -25.62 -1.75 13.98
N LYS A 899 -25.16 -2.13 15.17
CA LYS A 899 -25.90 -1.98 16.44
C LYS A 899 -26.28 -0.54 16.79
N THR A 900 -25.61 0.46 16.24
CA THR A 900 -25.96 1.88 16.43
C THR A 900 -27.30 2.20 15.76
N ASP A 901 -27.52 1.72 14.53
CA ASP A 901 -28.79 1.85 13.81
C ASP A 901 -29.91 1.04 14.47
N VAL A 902 -29.61 -0.17 14.99
CA VAL A 902 -30.57 -0.99 15.75
C VAL A 902 -31.14 -0.22 16.94
N TYR A 903 -30.32 0.58 17.63
CA TYR A 903 -30.78 1.43 18.73
C TYR A 903 -31.70 2.56 18.23
N GLY A 904 -31.29 3.29 17.20
CA GLY A 904 -32.10 4.36 16.59
C GLY A 904 -33.45 3.86 16.07
N TYR A 905 -33.46 2.70 15.42
CA TYR A 905 -34.67 1.97 15.03
C TYR A 905 -35.59 1.65 16.22
N GLY A 906 -35.01 1.17 17.33
CA GLY A 906 -35.76 0.94 18.56
C GLY A 906 -36.39 2.20 19.17
N ILE A 907 -35.75 3.36 19.03
CA ILE A 907 -36.33 4.67 19.42
C ILE A 907 -37.42 5.10 18.44
N MET A 908 -37.22 4.91 17.13
CA MET A 908 -38.21 5.20 16.08
C MET A 908 -39.51 4.41 16.30
N LEU A 909 -39.43 3.14 16.72
CA LEU A 909 -40.62 2.36 17.12
C LEU A 909 -41.37 2.99 18.31
N LEU A 910 -40.67 3.56 19.28
CA LEU A 910 -41.32 4.27 20.39
C LEU A 910 -41.99 5.57 19.93
N GLU A 911 -41.40 6.32 18.99
CA GLU A 911 -42.08 7.46 18.36
C GLU A 911 -43.38 7.03 17.66
N LEU A 912 -43.34 5.89 16.95
CA LEU A 912 -44.45 5.33 16.17
C LEU A 912 -45.60 4.81 17.05
N ILE A 913 -45.29 4.19 18.19
CA ILE A 913 -46.28 3.71 19.18
C ILE A 913 -46.92 4.89 19.94
N THR A 914 -46.12 5.87 20.36
CA THR A 914 -46.53 6.91 21.31
C THR A 914 -47.03 8.20 20.66
N GLY A 915 -46.75 8.40 19.37
CA GLY A 915 -46.88 9.67 18.66
C GLY A 915 -45.82 10.72 19.05
N LYS A 916 -45.04 10.51 20.10
CA LYS A 916 -44.13 11.51 20.69
C LYS A 916 -42.75 11.57 20.05
N ARG A 917 -42.09 12.72 20.18
CA ARG A 917 -40.66 12.91 19.82
C ARG A 917 -39.77 12.20 20.85
N ALA A 918 -38.59 11.74 20.42
CA ALA A 918 -37.63 11.01 21.27
C ALA A 918 -37.11 11.80 22.49
N LEU A 919 -37.10 13.13 22.38
CA LEU A 919 -36.94 14.08 23.48
C LEU A 919 -38.19 14.97 23.47
N TYR A 920 -38.86 15.14 24.61
CA TYR A 920 -40.05 15.99 24.70
C TYR A 920 -40.22 16.61 26.10
N HIS A 921 -40.85 17.78 26.14
CA HIS A 921 -41.13 18.53 27.36
C HIS A 921 -42.42 18.02 28.03
N ASP A 922 -42.34 17.53 29.27
CA ASP A 922 -43.50 17.14 30.08
C ASP A 922 -43.91 18.36 30.93
N GLY A 923 -44.85 19.16 30.41
CA GLY A 923 -45.28 20.48 30.94
C GLY A 923 -46.02 20.45 32.29
N ARG A 924 -45.51 19.67 33.24
CA ARG A 924 -45.95 19.48 34.63
C ARG A 924 -44.77 19.42 35.61
N ALA A 925 -43.53 19.46 35.12
CA ALA A 925 -42.30 19.55 35.90
C ALA A 925 -41.47 20.77 35.43
N ARG A 926 -40.51 21.23 36.25
CA ARG A 926 -39.68 22.40 35.95
C ARG A 926 -38.55 22.03 34.99
N ASP A 927 -38.51 22.66 33.81
CA ASP A 927 -37.36 22.86 32.93
C ASP A 927 -36.37 21.68 32.69
N GLU A 928 -36.87 20.44 32.69
CA GLU A 928 -36.09 19.23 32.35
C GLU A 928 -36.77 18.46 31.20
N ASP A 929 -36.10 18.39 30.04
CA ASP A 929 -36.57 17.60 28.89
C ASP A 929 -36.47 16.09 29.17
N ILE A 930 -37.54 15.35 28.84
CA ILE A 930 -37.63 13.92 29.16
C ILE A 930 -37.34 13.07 27.92
N PHE A 931 -36.38 12.13 28.07
CA PHE A 931 -36.12 11.09 27.07
C PHE A 931 -37.27 10.08 27.02
N LEU A 932 -37.80 9.86 25.81
CA LEU A 932 -38.97 8.99 25.55
C LEU A 932 -38.77 7.57 26.08
N LEU A 933 -37.55 7.02 25.95
CA LEU A 933 -37.20 5.68 26.40
C LEU A 933 -37.38 5.49 27.91
N ASP A 934 -37.04 6.50 28.72
CA ASP A 934 -37.11 6.39 30.18
C ASP A 934 -38.52 6.68 30.71
N TRP A 935 -39.29 7.53 30.01
CA TRP A 935 -40.74 7.65 30.22
C TRP A 935 -41.48 6.32 29.94
N VAL A 936 -41.11 5.62 28.85
CA VAL A 936 -41.64 4.30 28.50
C VAL A 936 -41.33 3.28 29.60
N LYS A 937 -40.07 3.18 30.05
CA LYS A 937 -39.69 2.29 31.16
C LYS A 937 -40.47 2.60 32.45
N ARG A 938 -40.62 3.88 32.79
CA ARG A 938 -41.37 4.34 33.98
C ARG A 938 -42.81 3.85 33.97
N LEU A 939 -43.54 4.09 32.87
CA LEU A 939 -44.95 3.68 32.76
C LEU A 939 -45.13 2.15 32.66
N LEU A 940 -44.16 1.41 32.12
CA LEU A 940 -44.16 -0.06 32.16
C LEU A 940 -43.97 -0.60 33.59
N LYS A 941 -43.08 0.01 34.38
CA LYS A 941 -42.93 -0.33 35.81
C LYS A 941 -44.20 -0.04 36.61
N GLU A 942 -44.88 1.06 36.28
CA GLU A 942 -46.21 1.41 36.84
C GLU A 942 -47.37 0.58 36.26
N LYS A 943 -47.11 -0.34 35.31
CA LYS A 943 -48.11 -1.15 34.58
C LYS A 943 -49.14 -0.33 33.76
N LYS A 944 -48.89 0.95 33.52
CA LYS A 944 -49.79 1.91 32.83
C LYS A 944 -49.67 1.84 31.30
N LEU A 945 -49.69 0.64 30.72
CA LEU A 945 -49.46 0.40 29.29
C LEU A 945 -50.40 1.22 28.36
N LYS A 946 -51.66 1.42 28.76
CA LYS A 946 -52.64 2.24 28.01
C LYS A 946 -52.24 3.72 27.86
N MET A 947 -51.33 4.24 28.71
CA MET A 947 -50.84 5.62 28.60
C MET A 947 -49.65 5.78 27.63
N LEU A 948 -49.16 4.67 27.06
CA LEU A 948 -48.05 4.68 26.09
C LEU A 948 -48.51 4.71 24.64
N VAL A 949 -49.77 4.41 24.35
CA VAL A 949 -50.29 4.42 22.98
C VAL A 949 -50.75 5.84 22.63
N ASP A 950 -50.44 6.25 21.41
CA ASP A 950 -50.87 7.52 20.82
C ASP A 950 -52.38 7.79 21.01
N PRO A 951 -52.77 8.91 21.67
CA PRO A 951 -54.18 9.27 21.87
C PRO A 951 -54.98 9.39 20.57
N ASP A 952 -54.35 9.77 19.45
CA ASP A 952 -55.02 9.90 18.16
C ASP A 952 -55.57 8.57 17.61
N LEU A 953 -55.06 7.44 18.09
CA LEU A 953 -55.58 6.11 17.74
C LEU A 953 -56.93 5.79 18.40
N ARG A 954 -57.39 6.56 19.41
CA ARG A 954 -58.73 6.43 20.04
C ARG A 954 -59.13 5.01 20.50
N ASN A 955 -58.15 4.19 20.90
CA ASN A 955 -58.28 2.74 21.22
C ASN A 955 -58.49 1.79 20.02
N ASN A 956 -58.36 2.25 18.78
CA ASN A 956 -58.33 1.42 17.58
C ASN A 956 -56.94 0.78 17.39
N TYR A 957 -56.57 -0.15 18.28
CA TYR A 957 -55.31 -0.90 18.24
C TYR A 957 -55.44 -2.25 18.95
N ILE A 958 -54.65 -3.25 18.56
CA ILE A 958 -54.65 -4.57 19.22
C ILE A 958 -53.60 -4.57 20.34
N HIS A 959 -54.07 -4.70 21.58
CA HIS A 959 -53.24 -4.60 22.79
C HIS A 959 -52.11 -5.64 22.87
N VAL A 960 -52.25 -6.80 22.23
CA VAL A 960 -51.20 -7.83 22.15
C VAL A 960 -50.06 -7.41 21.21
N GLU A 961 -50.38 -6.77 20.10
CA GLU A 961 -49.42 -6.27 19.10
C GLU A 961 -48.66 -5.06 19.64
N VAL A 962 -49.36 -4.09 20.25
CA VAL A 962 -48.76 -2.96 20.99
C VAL A 962 -47.72 -3.48 22.00
N LYS A 963 -48.10 -4.47 22.80
CA LYS A 963 -47.21 -5.07 23.79
C LYS A 963 -46.00 -5.75 23.15
N SER A 964 -46.17 -6.41 22.00
CA SER A 964 -45.08 -7.09 21.28
C SER A 964 -44.12 -6.10 20.61
N LEU A 965 -44.63 -5.04 19.98
CA LEU A 965 -43.81 -3.99 19.36
C LEU A 965 -42.97 -3.23 20.41
N ILE A 966 -43.55 -2.96 21.59
CA ILE A 966 -42.81 -2.40 22.73
C ILE A 966 -41.69 -3.33 23.21
N LYS A 967 -41.90 -4.66 23.24
CA LYS A 967 -40.82 -5.61 23.57
C LYS A 967 -39.67 -5.52 22.56
N VAL A 968 -39.97 -5.49 21.27
CA VAL A 968 -38.96 -5.35 20.21
C VAL A 968 -38.17 -4.05 20.37
N ALA A 969 -38.86 -2.92 20.58
CA ALA A 969 -38.24 -1.62 20.82
C ALA A 969 -37.27 -1.62 22.04
N LEU A 970 -37.66 -2.25 23.15
CA LEU A 970 -36.83 -2.37 24.37
C LEU A 970 -35.65 -3.34 24.25
N ILE A 971 -35.81 -4.40 23.45
CA ILE A 971 -34.73 -5.33 23.11
C ILE A 971 -33.70 -4.65 22.19
N CYS A 972 -34.15 -3.77 21.29
CA CYS A 972 -33.29 -2.96 20.42
C CYS A 972 -32.59 -1.81 21.16
N THR A 973 -33.25 -1.17 22.13
CA THR A 973 -32.70 -0.03 22.90
C THR A 973 -31.84 -0.43 24.12
N GLN A 974 -31.31 -1.65 24.15
CA GLN A 974 -30.41 -2.10 25.22
C GLN A 974 -29.10 -1.30 25.27
N VAL A 975 -28.62 -0.99 26.47
CA VAL A 975 -27.39 -0.20 26.71
C VAL A 975 -26.12 -0.89 26.19
N SER A 976 -26.11 -2.22 26.11
CA SER A 976 -24.99 -2.99 25.55
C SER A 976 -25.29 -3.38 24.10
N PRO A 977 -24.47 -2.99 23.10
CA PRO A 977 -24.70 -3.31 21.69
C PRO A 977 -24.70 -4.82 21.42
N VAL A 978 -23.85 -5.58 22.11
CA VAL A 978 -23.73 -7.05 22.00
C VAL A 978 -25.03 -7.78 22.36
N LYS A 979 -25.91 -7.16 23.16
CA LYS A 979 -27.22 -7.73 23.52
C LYS A 979 -28.34 -7.35 22.55
N ARG A 980 -28.11 -6.39 21.65
CA ARG A 980 -29.09 -5.99 20.64
C ARG A 980 -29.14 -7.03 19.51
N PRO A 981 -30.32 -7.27 18.92
CA PRO A 981 -30.46 -8.18 17.79
C PRO A 981 -29.68 -7.70 16.54
N LYS A 982 -29.56 -8.56 15.52
CA LYS A 982 -29.36 -8.13 14.13
C LYS A 982 -30.68 -7.70 13.50
N MET A 983 -30.67 -6.89 12.45
CA MET A 983 -31.92 -6.44 11.82
C MET A 983 -32.70 -7.59 11.15
N VAL A 984 -32.03 -8.62 10.61
CA VAL A 984 -32.70 -9.87 10.17
C VAL A 984 -33.47 -10.57 11.30
N GLU A 985 -32.99 -10.49 12.55
CA GLU A 985 -33.70 -11.04 13.71
C GLU A 985 -34.87 -10.13 14.13
N VAL A 986 -34.74 -8.81 13.96
CA VAL A 986 -35.83 -7.84 14.21
C VAL A 986 -36.98 -8.06 13.23
N VAL A 987 -36.69 -8.28 11.94
CA VAL A 987 -37.71 -8.63 10.93
C VAL A 987 -38.48 -9.88 11.36
N ARG A 988 -37.78 -10.98 11.71
CA ARG A 988 -38.43 -12.22 12.20
C ARG A 988 -39.29 -12.00 13.45
N MET A 989 -38.85 -11.18 14.41
CA MET A 989 -39.62 -10.86 15.62
C MET A 989 -40.86 -9.99 15.35
N LEU A 990 -40.90 -9.24 14.24
CA LEU A 990 -42.05 -8.45 13.80
C LEU A 990 -43.03 -9.26 12.94
N GLU A 991 -42.52 -10.24 12.19
CA GLU A 991 -43.31 -11.19 11.39
C GLU A 991 -43.95 -12.31 12.24
N GLY A 992 -43.75 -12.30 13.57
CA GLY A 992 -44.33 -13.25 14.51
C GLY A 992 -43.55 -14.56 14.69
N GLY A 993 -42.34 -14.65 14.15
CA GLY A 993 -41.47 -15.81 14.25
C GLY A 993 -40.75 -15.98 15.60
N ASP A 994 -40.01 -17.07 15.72
CA ASP A 994 -39.35 -17.49 16.96
C ASP A 994 -38.32 -16.50 17.52
N GLY A 995 -38.21 -16.50 18.85
CA GLY A 995 -37.13 -15.83 19.60
C GLY A 995 -37.56 -14.64 20.46
N LEU A 996 -38.67 -13.95 20.13
CA LEU A 996 -39.11 -12.76 20.90
C LEU A 996 -39.42 -13.09 22.37
N ALA A 997 -40.07 -14.24 22.63
CA ALA A 997 -40.38 -14.68 24.00
C ALA A 997 -39.12 -14.99 24.81
N GLN A 998 -38.18 -15.76 24.24
CA GLN A 998 -36.93 -16.15 24.89
C GLN A 998 -36.05 -14.93 25.21
N ARG A 999 -35.90 -14.00 24.26
CA ARG A 999 -35.12 -12.76 24.45
C ARG A 999 -35.77 -11.82 25.47
N TRP A 1000 -37.11 -11.78 25.51
CA TRP A 1000 -37.83 -11.01 26.52
C TRP A 1000 -37.58 -11.53 27.94
N GLU A 1001 -37.60 -12.85 28.16
CA GLU A 1001 -37.34 -13.43 29.48
C GLU A 1001 -35.90 -13.16 29.97
N VAL A 1002 -34.91 -13.21 29.07
CA VAL A 1002 -33.52 -12.83 29.39
C VAL A 1002 -33.42 -11.35 29.73
N TRP A 1003 -34.05 -10.47 28.95
CA TRP A 1003 -34.09 -9.03 29.19
C TRP A 1003 -34.73 -8.69 30.54
N TRP A 1004 -35.90 -9.27 30.81
CA TRP A 1004 -36.70 -9.00 32.01
C TRP A 1004 -35.94 -9.40 33.29
N LYS A 1005 -35.30 -10.57 33.31
CA LYS A 1005 -34.49 -11.02 34.46
C LYS A 1005 -33.32 -10.06 34.75
N ILE A 1006 -32.66 -9.54 33.72
CA ILE A 1006 -31.53 -8.62 33.87
C ILE A 1006 -31.99 -7.24 34.38
N GLU A 1007 -33.12 -6.72 33.88
CA GLU A 1007 -33.63 -5.42 34.31
C GLU A 1007 -34.38 -5.47 35.66
N VAL A 1008 -34.86 -6.65 36.10
CA VAL A 1008 -35.36 -6.87 37.47
C VAL A 1008 -34.21 -6.91 38.49
N VAL A 1009 -33.10 -7.61 38.21
CA VAL A 1009 -31.92 -7.65 39.11
C VAL A 1009 -31.31 -6.26 39.33
N ARG A 1010 -31.53 -5.30 38.41
CA ARG A 1010 -31.15 -3.89 38.58
C ARG A 1010 -32.01 -3.09 39.57
N GLN A 1011 -33.10 -3.66 40.09
CA GLN A 1011 -34.09 -2.93 40.89
C GLN A 1011 -33.99 -3.18 42.40
N GLU A 1012 -33.09 -4.05 42.86
CA GLU A 1012 -32.88 -4.36 44.28
C GLU A 1012 -31.85 -3.43 44.99
N VAL A 1013 -31.30 -2.44 44.28
CA VAL A 1013 -30.41 -1.43 44.86
C VAL A 1013 -31.15 -0.09 45.01
N PRO A 1014 -31.25 0.51 46.22
CA PRO A 1014 -31.90 1.79 46.42
C PRO A 1014 -31.22 2.96 45.68
N LEU A 1015 -32.04 3.83 45.07
CA LEU A 1015 -31.58 5.07 44.43
C LEU A 1015 -31.31 6.17 45.49
N THR A 1016 -30.20 6.05 46.22
CA THR A 1016 -29.76 7.05 47.21
C THR A 1016 -28.53 7.83 46.76
N SER A 1017 -28.62 8.50 45.60
CA SER A 1017 -27.89 9.75 45.35
C SER A 1017 -28.60 10.55 44.25
N SER A 1018 -29.41 11.51 44.66
CA SER A 1018 -29.93 12.55 43.78
C SER A 1018 -28.78 13.47 43.36
N PHE A 1019 -28.20 13.24 42.19
CA PHE A 1019 -27.42 14.27 41.51
C PHE A 1019 -28.40 15.22 40.84
N SER A 1020 -28.75 16.27 41.58
CA SER A 1020 -29.48 17.43 41.06
C SER A 1020 -28.83 17.93 39.79
N LEU A 1021 -29.63 18.27 38.78
CA LEU A 1021 -29.16 19.01 37.62
C LEU A 1021 -28.70 20.40 38.06
N SER A 1022 -27.40 20.56 38.27
CA SER A 1022 -26.77 21.86 38.42
C SER A 1022 -26.83 22.59 37.08
N ALA A 1023 -27.52 23.74 37.07
CA ALA A 1023 -27.86 24.49 35.87
C ALA A 1023 -26.63 24.85 34.98
N PRO A 1024 -26.81 24.97 33.65
CA PRO A 1024 -25.71 24.91 32.68
C PRO A 1024 -24.90 26.22 32.53
N ASN A 1025 -23.98 26.49 33.46
CA ASN A 1025 -22.99 27.55 33.34
C ASN A 1025 -21.69 27.11 32.62
N SER A 1026 -21.82 26.64 31.36
CA SER A 1026 -20.68 26.56 30.40
C SER A 1026 -21.08 26.29 28.92
N PHE A 1027 -22.30 26.64 28.50
CA PHE A 1027 -22.67 26.65 27.07
C PHE A 1027 -22.63 28.03 26.39
N ALA A 1028 -22.28 29.09 27.13
CA ALA A 1028 -21.89 30.36 26.56
C ALA A 1028 -20.51 30.27 25.89
N ASN A 1029 -20.50 29.89 24.60
CA ASN A 1029 -19.54 30.30 23.53
C ASN A 1029 -19.58 29.44 22.23
N ASN A 1030 -20.50 28.48 22.09
CA ASN A 1030 -20.68 27.71 20.84
C ASN A 1030 -21.92 28.18 20.05
N THR A 1031 -21.85 29.39 19.47
CA THR A 1031 -22.93 30.08 18.75
C THR A 1031 -23.17 29.57 17.33
N SER A 1032 -23.39 28.25 17.15
CA SER A 1032 -23.60 27.64 15.82
C SER A 1032 -24.57 26.45 15.80
N LEU A 1033 -25.43 26.31 16.82
CA LEU A 1033 -26.38 25.19 16.94
C LEU A 1033 -27.78 25.67 17.38
N CYS A 1034 -28.49 26.36 16.48
CA CYS A 1034 -29.95 26.35 16.27
C CYS A 1034 -30.35 27.49 15.31
N GLY A 1035 -31.32 27.25 14.43
CA GLY A 1035 -31.74 28.29 13.48
C GLY A 1035 -32.76 27.84 12.42
N LEU A 1036 -33.99 27.53 12.82
CA LEU A 1036 -35.13 27.51 11.90
C LEU A 1036 -36.43 27.73 12.69
N GLY A 1037 -36.97 28.95 12.61
CA GLY A 1037 -38.26 29.35 13.17
C GLY A 1037 -39.21 29.74 12.04
N THR A 1038 -40.44 29.24 12.08
CA THR A 1038 -41.46 29.45 11.05
C THR A 1038 -42.16 30.82 11.17
N PRO A 1039 -42.77 31.36 10.10
CA PRO A 1039 -43.14 32.77 10.01
C PRO A 1039 -44.58 33.10 10.46
N SER A 1040 -44.78 34.37 10.82
CA SER A 1040 -46.06 35.10 10.75
C SER A 1040 -45.77 36.58 10.43
N ALA A 1041 -46.69 37.26 9.72
CA ALA A 1041 -46.40 38.49 8.96
C ALA A 1041 -46.99 39.79 9.61
N PRO A 1042 -47.31 40.87 8.86
CA PRO A 1042 -46.46 42.04 8.57
C PRO A 1042 -47.13 43.36 9.13
N PRO A 1043 -46.93 44.63 8.64
CA PRO A 1043 -46.10 45.19 7.54
C PRO A 1043 -45.45 46.60 7.77
N LEU A 1044 -44.90 47.19 6.68
CA LEU A 1044 -44.65 48.63 6.36
C LEU A 1044 -43.44 49.42 6.97
N HIS A 1045 -42.39 49.61 6.14
CA HIS A 1045 -41.96 50.87 5.47
C HIS A 1045 -42.12 52.27 6.15
N PRO A 1046 -41.31 53.32 5.78
CA PRO A 1046 -39.84 53.48 5.69
C PRO A 1046 -39.42 54.93 6.17
N PRO A 1047 -38.44 55.69 5.58
CA PRO A 1047 -36.98 55.50 5.48
C PRO A 1047 -36.13 56.48 6.39
N PRO A 1048 -35.27 57.44 5.91
CA PRO A 1048 -33.81 57.48 6.17
C PRO A 1048 -33.35 58.81 6.86
N PRO A 1049 -32.11 59.40 6.72
CA PRO A 1049 -30.82 59.00 6.12
C PRO A 1049 -29.50 59.38 6.90
N TYR A 1050 -28.34 59.19 6.25
CA TYR A 1050 -27.19 60.15 6.14
C TYR A 1050 -25.81 59.87 6.83
N ASN A 1051 -24.73 60.35 6.19
CA ASN A 1051 -23.29 60.25 6.54
C ASN A 1051 -22.64 61.67 6.57
N PRO A 1052 -21.76 62.03 7.53
CA PRO A 1052 -20.28 62.08 7.28
C PRO A 1052 -19.41 61.88 8.56
N GLY A 1053 -18.07 61.92 8.57
CA GLY A 1053 -17.06 61.88 7.49
C GLY A 1053 -15.79 62.76 7.69
N ARG A 1054 -14.62 62.28 7.19
CA ARG A 1054 -13.36 63.02 6.83
C ARG A 1054 -12.31 63.42 7.94
N SER A 1055 -11.03 63.03 7.71
CA SER A 1055 -9.73 63.76 7.97
C SER A 1055 -9.36 64.31 9.37
N SER A 1056 -8.09 64.47 9.83
CA SER A 1056 -6.73 64.30 9.24
C SER A 1056 -5.64 64.19 10.35
N ARG A 1057 -4.58 63.39 10.10
CA ARG A 1057 -3.12 63.65 10.30
C ARG A 1057 -2.68 64.93 11.07
N THR A 1058 -1.65 64.97 11.93
CA THR A 1058 -0.48 64.06 12.14
C THR A 1058 0.20 64.24 13.52
N GLY A 1059 0.84 63.19 14.05
CA GLY A 1059 2.02 63.30 14.95
C GLY A 1059 1.78 63.00 16.45
N ALA A 1060 2.78 62.60 17.24
CA ALA A 1060 4.12 62.12 16.89
C ALA A 1060 4.77 61.31 18.05
N ILE A 1061 5.62 60.33 17.69
CA ILE A 1061 6.78 59.83 18.46
C ILE A 1061 6.55 59.63 19.98
N SER A 1062 5.93 58.51 20.37
CA SER A 1062 6.02 57.97 21.75
C SER A 1062 5.80 56.45 21.85
N GLY A 1063 4.87 55.88 21.09
CA GLY A 1063 4.54 54.43 21.17
C GLY A 1063 5.48 53.46 20.44
N GLY A 1064 6.32 53.94 19.51
CA GLY A 1064 7.02 53.06 18.55
C GLY A 1064 8.06 52.11 19.16
N VAL A 1065 8.82 52.57 20.15
CA VAL A 1065 9.94 51.79 20.74
C VAL A 1065 9.41 50.61 21.58
N ALA A 1066 8.31 50.82 22.32
CA ALA A 1066 7.69 49.78 23.13
C ALA A 1066 7.10 48.65 22.27
N ALA A 1067 6.45 48.99 21.15
CA ALA A 1067 5.89 48.00 20.22
C ALA A 1067 6.98 47.15 19.53
N GLY A 1068 8.08 47.77 19.10
CA GLY A 1068 9.18 47.07 18.44
C GLY A 1068 9.86 46.03 19.34
N ALA A 1069 10.20 46.41 20.58
CA ALA A 1069 10.80 45.49 21.54
C ALA A 1069 9.87 44.33 21.93
N ALA A 1070 8.56 44.61 22.09
CA ALA A 1070 7.57 43.58 22.38
C ALA A 1070 7.49 42.53 21.26
N LEU A 1071 7.47 42.94 19.99
CA LEU A 1071 7.36 42.01 18.85
C LEU A 1071 8.63 41.18 18.65
N LEU A 1072 9.82 41.78 18.79
CA LEU A 1072 11.10 41.10 18.59
C LEU A 1072 11.37 39.95 19.57
N PHE A 1073 10.84 40.01 20.80
CA PHE A 1073 10.95 38.91 21.76
C PHE A 1073 9.71 38.02 21.83
N ASN A 1074 8.49 38.55 21.66
CA ASN A 1074 7.29 37.73 21.74
C ASN A 1074 7.03 36.92 20.47
N ILE A 1075 7.42 37.34 19.26
CA ILE A 1075 7.25 36.49 18.07
C ILE A 1075 8.14 35.23 18.16
N PRO A 1076 9.43 35.30 18.51
CA PRO A 1076 10.22 34.10 18.79
C PRO A 1076 9.74 33.30 19.99
N ALA A 1077 9.28 33.95 21.08
CA ALA A 1077 8.78 33.23 22.26
C ALA A 1077 7.42 32.53 22.01
N ILE A 1078 6.50 33.16 21.27
CA ILE A 1078 5.23 32.56 20.83
C ILE A 1078 5.50 31.49 19.78
N GLY A 1079 6.41 31.73 18.83
CA GLY A 1079 6.87 30.72 17.86
C GLY A 1079 7.46 29.49 18.56
N PHE A 1080 8.35 29.69 19.54
CA PHE A 1080 8.95 28.63 20.35
C PHE A 1080 7.94 27.97 21.30
N ALA A 1081 6.92 28.69 21.80
CA ALA A 1081 5.83 28.13 22.58
C ALA A 1081 4.84 27.33 21.72
N TRP A 1082 4.56 27.77 20.49
CA TRP A 1082 3.74 27.07 19.50
C TRP A 1082 4.49 25.85 18.95
N TRP A 1083 5.81 25.94 18.77
CA TRP A 1083 6.70 24.82 18.44
C TRP A 1083 6.87 23.83 19.61
N ARG A 1084 6.97 24.30 20.87
CA ARG A 1084 6.90 23.43 22.06
C ARG A 1084 5.53 22.78 22.25
N ARG A 1085 4.42 23.47 21.90
CA ARG A 1085 3.05 22.91 21.90
C ARG A 1085 2.74 22.08 20.65
N ARG A 1086 3.57 22.17 19.60
CA ARG A 1086 3.62 21.28 18.43
C ARG A 1086 4.79 20.30 18.47
N LYS A 1087 5.40 20.06 19.65
CA LYS A 1087 5.98 18.73 19.89
C LYS A 1087 4.84 17.73 19.94
N PRO A 1088 4.92 16.57 19.27
CA PRO A 1088 4.01 15.48 19.51
C PRO A 1088 4.02 15.15 21.00
N GLN A 1089 2.84 14.96 21.58
CA GLN A 1089 2.76 14.13 22.79
C GLN A 1089 3.09 12.71 22.32
N GLU A 1090 4.14 12.10 22.86
CA GLU A 1090 4.62 10.76 22.45
C GLU A 1090 3.55 9.70 22.76
N TYR A 1091 2.61 9.52 21.85
CA TYR A 1091 1.57 8.51 21.92
C TYR A 1091 2.13 7.21 21.35
N PHE A 1092 2.82 6.45 22.20
CA PHE A 1092 3.27 5.10 21.87
C PHE A 1092 2.06 4.26 21.42
N PRO A 1093 2.08 3.69 20.20
CA PRO A 1093 1.00 2.83 19.75
C PRO A 1093 1.06 1.51 20.52
N VAL A 1094 0.03 1.27 21.35
CA VAL A 1094 -0.41 -0.11 21.60
C VAL A 1094 -0.91 -0.66 20.27
N VAL A 1095 -0.56 -1.89 19.94
CA VAL A 1095 -0.81 -2.48 18.62
C VAL A 1095 -2.29 -2.35 18.21
N PRO A 1096 -2.61 -1.73 17.06
CA PRO A 1096 -3.98 -1.70 16.54
C PRO A 1096 -4.52 -3.12 16.38
N GLY A 1097 -5.62 -3.44 17.08
CA GLY A 1097 -6.26 -4.77 17.06
C GLY A 1097 -6.45 -5.45 18.42
N VAL A 1098 -5.94 -4.90 19.54
CA VAL A 1098 -6.12 -5.51 20.89
C VAL A 1098 -7.03 -4.67 21.79
N HIS A 1099 -8.26 -5.17 22.05
CA HIS A 1099 -9.13 -4.62 23.10
C HIS A 1099 -8.58 -4.91 24.51
N LEU A 1100 -7.88 -3.94 25.11
CA LEU A 1100 -7.42 -3.90 26.51
C LEU A 1100 -8.57 -3.80 27.56
N GLY A 1101 -9.74 -4.38 27.27
CA GLY A 1101 -11.05 -4.02 27.84
C GLY A 1101 -11.31 -4.33 29.32
N GLN A 1102 -10.29 -4.66 30.13
CA GLN A 1102 -10.45 -5.04 31.54
C GLN A 1102 -9.36 -4.49 32.50
N LEU A 1103 -8.51 -3.55 32.05
CA LEU A 1103 -7.48 -2.91 32.88
C LEU A 1103 -7.80 -1.44 33.21
N LYS A 1104 -7.69 -1.06 34.49
CA LYS A 1104 -7.76 0.36 34.89
C LYS A 1104 -6.44 1.08 34.60
N ARG A 1105 -6.46 2.18 33.85
CA ARG A 1105 -5.37 3.17 33.89
C ARG A 1105 -5.45 3.95 35.21
N PHE A 1106 -4.44 3.80 36.05
CA PHE A 1106 -4.27 4.52 37.32
C PHE A 1106 -3.46 5.80 37.08
N SER A 1107 -3.70 6.84 37.87
CA SER A 1107 -2.80 8.01 37.88
C SER A 1107 -1.58 7.79 38.77
N LEU A 1108 -0.45 8.43 38.45
CA LEU A 1108 0.76 8.31 39.28
C LEU A 1108 0.52 8.82 40.71
N ARG A 1109 -0.26 9.90 40.86
CA ARG A 1109 -0.64 10.48 42.14
C ARG A 1109 -1.51 9.52 42.98
N GLU A 1110 -2.43 8.79 42.34
CA GLU A 1110 -3.26 7.77 42.99
C GLU A 1110 -2.40 6.60 43.54
N LEU A 1111 -1.43 6.11 42.76
CA LEU A 1111 -0.52 5.06 43.21
C LEU A 1111 0.53 5.54 44.23
N GLN A 1112 0.96 6.80 44.15
CA GLN A 1112 1.78 7.44 45.19
C GLN A 1112 1.02 7.51 46.51
N VAL A 1113 -0.22 8.05 46.53
CA VAL A 1113 -1.05 8.08 47.75
C VAL A 1113 -1.28 6.67 48.28
N ALA A 1114 -1.66 5.72 47.43
CA ALA A 1114 -1.94 4.34 47.82
C ALA A 1114 -0.73 3.61 48.45
N THR A 1115 0.50 3.92 48.03
CA THR A 1115 1.74 3.30 48.53
C THR A 1115 2.45 4.12 49.62
N LYS A 1116 1.85 5.23 50.08
CA LYS A 1116 2.49 6.26 50.93
C LYS A 1116 3.82 6.75 50.35
N THR A 1117 3.75 7.22 49.11
CA THR A 1117 4.86 7.77 48.30
C THR A 1117 5.97 6.73 48.06
N PHE A 1118 5.60 5.48 47.75
CA PHE A 1118 6.52 4.35 47.57
C PHE A 1118 7.48 4.13 48.76
N ASN A 1119 6.98 4.23 49.99
CA ASN A 1119 7.79 4.08 51.21
C ASN A 1119 8.48 2.71 51.26
N ASN A 1120 9.77 2.68 51.61
CA ASN A 1120 10.54 1.43 51.73
C ASN A 1120 9.96 0.43 52.74
N LYS A 1121 9.26 0.89 53.79
CA LYS A 1121 8.56 0.02 54.76
C LYS A 1121 7.37 -0.76 54.15
N ASN A 1122 6.93 -0.41 52.94
CA ASN A 1122 5.87 -1.10 52.20
C ASN A 1122 6.40 -2.07 51.14
N ILE A 1123 7.71 -2.32 51.04
CA ILE A 1123 8.28 -3.23 50.02
C ILE A 1123 7.88 -4.69 50.28
N LEU A 1124 7.42 -5.37 49.23
CA LEU A 1124 7.03 -6.79 49.20
C LEU A 1124 8.04 -7.68 48.45
N GLY A 1125 9.06 -7.08 47.86
CA GLY A 1125 10.11 -7.77 47.12
C GLY A 1125 10.88 -6.84 46.20
N THR A 1126 12.13 -7.19 45.94
CA THR A 1126 13.03 -6.48 45.02
C THR A 1126 13.68 -7.49 44.09
N GLY A 1127 13.37 -7.41 42.79
CA GLY A 1127 14.11 -8.11 41.73
C GLY A 1127 15.11 -7.16 41.08
N GLY A 1128 16.02 -7.69 40.24
CA GLY A 1128 17.11 -6.91 39.65
C GLY A 1128 16.68 -5.58 39.00
N PHE A 1129 15.55 -5.59 38.28
CA PHE A 1129 15.03 -4.43 37.53
C PHE A 1129 13.69 -3.88 38.06
N SER A 1130 13.19 -4.32 39.23
CA SER A 1130 11.92 -3.81 39.77
C SER A 1130 11.76 -3.95 41.29
N LYS A 1131 10.99 -3.02 41.88
CA LYS A 1131 10.56 -3.06 43.28
C LYS A 1131 9.04 -3.20 43.37
N VAL A 1132 8.55 -4.12 44.19
CA VAL A 1132 7.11 -4.32 44.43
C VAL A 1132 6.72 -3.72 45.77
N TYR A 1133 5.68 -2.89 45.80
CA TYR A 1133 5.19 -2.19 46.97
C TYR A 1133 3.76 -2.61 47.33
N LYS A 1134 3.45 -2.74 48.61
CA LYS A 1134 2.08 -2.85 49.12
C LYS A 1134 1.41 -1.49 49.06
N GLY A 1135 0.25 -1.42 48.42
CA GLY A 1135 -0.61 -0.24 48.41
C GLY A 1135 -2.00 -0.54 48.93
N ARG A 1136 -2.70 0.49 49.40
CA ARG A 1136 -4.16 0.48 49.59
C ARG A 1136 -4.78 1.57 48.73
N LEU A 1137 -5.61 1.18 47.76
CA LEU A 1137 -6.34 2.12 46.90
C LEU A 1137 -7.44 2.85 47.69
N ALA A 1138 -7.98 3.93 47.11
CA ALA A 1138 -9.05 4.73 47.72
C ALA A 1138 -10.36 3.95 47.92
N ASP A 1139 -10.60 2.89 47.14
CA ASP A 1139 -11.70 1.93 47.32
C ASP A 1139 -11.46 0.93 48.48
N GLY A 1140 -10.40 1.12 49.27
CA GLY A 1140 -9.98 0.23 50.34
C GLY A 1140 -9.18 -1.00 49.90
N SER A 1141 -9.08 -1.30 48.60
CA SER A 1141 -8.42 -2.51 48.07
C SER A 1141 -6.93 -2.57 48.39
N LEU A 1142 -6.47 -3.72 48.88
CA LEU A 1142 -5.03 -4.02 48.96
C LEU A 1142 -4.50 -4.47 47.59
N VAL A 1143 -3.41 -3.85 47.15
CA VAL A 1143 -2.75 -4.11 45.87
C VAL A 1143 -1.23 -4.28 46.02
N ALA A 1144 -0.62 -5.01 45.10
CA ALA A 1144 0.82 -5.04 44.88
C ALA A 1144 1.15 -4.19 43.65
N VAL A 1145 1.91 -3.11 43.85
CA VAL A 1145 2.33 -2.18 42.80
C VAL A 1145 3.79 -2.47 42.44
N LYS A 1146 4.00 -3.09 41.28
CA LYS A 1146 5.33 -3.37 40.70
C LYS A 1146 5.82 -2.13 39.96
N ARG A 1147 6.87 -1.49 40.46
CA ARG A 1147 7.56 -0.35 39.85
C ARG A 1147 8.82 -0.83 39.17
N LEU A 1148 8.88 -0.68 37.85
CA LEU A 1148 10.10 -0.96 37.08
C LEU A 1148 11.15 0.13 37.39
N LYS A 1149 12.43 -0.23 37.30
CA LYS A 1149 13.54 0.63 37.71
C LYS A 1149 14.35 1.08 36.49
N GLU A 1150 14.83 2.32 36.54
CA GLU A 1150 15.43 3.09 35.45
C GLU A 1150 14.53 3.36 34.22
N GLN A 1151 14.74 4.53 33.60
CA GLN A 1151 14.01 4.99 32.41
C GLN A 1151 14.87 4.73 31.17
N ARG A 1152 14.24 4.29 30.07
CA ARG A 1152 14.82 4.23 28.72
C ARG A 1152 15.90 3.16 28.47
N THR A 1153 15.84 2.01 29.14
CA THR A 1153 16.36 0.75 28.57
C THR A 1153 15.24 0.06 27.79
N PRO A 1154 15.45 -0.38 26.53
CA PRO A 1154 14.35 -0.93 25.70
C PRO A 1154 13.61 -2.12 26.33
N GLY A 1155 14.34 -3.03 26.99
CA GLY A 1155 13.76 -4.19 27.65
C GLY A 1155 12.79 -3.86 28.80
N GLY A 1156 12.94 -2.70 29.45
CA GLY A 1156 12.02 -2.25 30.51
C GLY A 1156 10.67 -1.81 29.96
N GLU A 1157 10.66 -1.17 28.79
CA GLU A 1157 9.43 -0.78 28.10
C GLU A 1157 8.74 -2.00 27.47
N LEU A 1158 9.51 -2.88 26.82
CA LEU A 1158 8.99 -4.11 26.21
C LEU A 1158 8.40 -5.07 27.26
N GLN A 1159 9.02 -5.20 28.43
CA GLN A 1159 8.45 -5.98 29.55
C GLN A 1159 7.14 -5.36 30.06
N PHE A 1160 7.06 -4.04 30.17
CA PHE A 1160 5.82 -3.36 30.56
C PHE A 1160 4.70 -3.59 29.54
N GLN A 1161 4.97 -3.38 28.25
CA GLN A 1161 4.00 -3.55 27.18
C GLN A 1161 3.55 -5.02 27.07
N THR A 1162 4.47 -5.98 27.18
CA THR A 1162 4.14 -7.41 27.15
C THR A 1162 3.29 -7.84 28.36
N GLU A 1163 3.60 -7.38 29.58
CA GLU A 1163 2.78 -7.67 30.76
C GLU A 1163 1.41 -6.98 30.69
N VAL A 1164 1.29 -5.79 30.08
CA VAL A 1164 0.00 -5.12 29.85
C VAL A 1164 -0.83 -5.84 28.79
N GLU A 1165 -0.27 -6.13 27.60
CA GLU A 1165 -1.01 -6.73 26.49
C GLU A 1165 -1.38 -8.19 26.80
N MET A 1166 -0.40 -9.06 27.12
CA MET A 1166 -0.65 -10.50 27.26
C MET A 1166 -1.44 -10.87 28.52
N ILE A 1167 -1.22 -10.21 29.67
CA ILE A 1167 -1.94 -10.53 30.92
C ILE A 1167 -3.32 -9.86 30.97
N SER A 1168 -3.59 -8.83 30.15
CA SER A 1168 -4.96 -8.28 30.04
C SER A 1168 -5.93 -9.26 29.38
N MET A 1169 -5.45 -10.06 28.42
CA MET A 1169 -6.24 -11.04 27.67
C MET A 1169 -6.42 -12.36 28.42
N ALA A 1170 -5.52 -12.70 29.35
CA ALA A 1170 -5.47 -14.00 30.03
C ALA A 1170 -6.44 -14.11 31.25
N LEU A 1171 -7.75 -14.14 31.02
CA LEU A 1171 -8.73 -14.45 32.08
C LEU A 1171 -8.80 -15.96 32.36
N HIS A 1172 -8.10 -16.42 33.40
CA HIS A 1172 -8.31 -17.74 34.00
C HIS A 1172 -8.18 -17.69 35.53
N ARG A 1173 -9.00 -18.47 36.25
CA ARG A 1173 -9.07 -18.49 37.73
C ARG A 1173 -7.74 -18.77 38.45
N ASN A 1174 -6.80 -19.45 37.79
CA ASN A 1174 -5.50 -19.81 38.35
C ASN A 1174 -4.34 -18.94 37.83
N LEU A 1175 -4.60 -17.86 37.08
CA LEU A 1175 -3.59 -16.91 36.59
C LEU A 1175 -3.68 -15.59 37.37
N LEU A 1176 -2.53 -14.96 37.64
CA LEU A 1176 -2.47 -13.71 38.39
C LEU A 1176 -2.88 -12.52 37.52
N ARG A 1177 -4.19 -12.28 37.45
CA ARG A 1177 -4.81 -11.18 36.71
C ARG A 1177 -4.20 -9.81 37.09
N LEU A 1178 -3.69 -9.11 36.09
CA LEU A 1178 -3.35 -7.68 36.17
C LEU A 1178 -4.65 -6.88 36.39
N ARG A 1179 -4.66 -5.95 37.35
CA ARG A 1179 -5.83 -5.11 37.68
C ARG A 1179 -5.77 -3.75 37.00
N GLY A 1180 -4.57 -3.29 36.65
CA GLY A 1180 -4.36 -2.06 35.89
C GLY A 1180 -2.91 -1.62 35.86
N PHE A 1181 -2.66 -0.46 35.27
CA PHE A 1181 -1.31 0.08 35.06
C PHE A 1181 -1.28 1.61 35.17
N CYS A 1182 -0.10 2.17 35.41
CA CYS A 1182 0.17 3.60 35.25
C CYS A 1182 1.41 3.79 34.36
N MET A 1183 1.30 4.78 33.47
CA MET A 1183 2.29 5.14 32.46
C MET A 1183 2.36 6.67 32.43
N THR A 1184 3.57 7.21 32.61
CA THR A 1184 3.87 8.65 32.45
C THR A 1184 5.17 8.78 31.64
N PRO A 1185 5.63 9.99 31.26
CA PRO A 1185 6.95 10.13 30.64
C PRO A 1185 8.13 9.65 31.50
N THR A 1186 7.91 9.34 32.78
CA THR A 1186 8.95 9.02 33.78
C THR A 1186 8.73 7.70 34.55
N GLU A 1187 7.56 7.06 34.46
CA GLU A 1187 7.20 5.90 35.29
C GLU A 1187 6.51 4.79 34.49
N ARG A 1188 6.78 3.54 34.90
CA ARG A 1188 6.11 2.31 34.45
C ARG A 1188 5.74 1.47 35.68
N LEU A 1189 4.43 1.34 35.91
CA LEU A 1189 3.84 0.79 37.14
C LEU A 1189 2.73 -0.20 36.82
N LEU A 1190 2.83 -1.44 37.32
CA LEU A 1190 1.83 -2.49 37.14
C LEU A 1190 1.13 -2.79 38.48
N VAL A 1191 -0.19 -2.95 38.46
CA VAL A 1191 -1.03 -3.04 39.66
C VAL A 1191 -1.74 -4.39 39.70
N TYR A 1192 -1.35 -5.23 40.65
CA TYR A 1192 -1.92 -6.57 40.87
C TYR A 1192 -2.72 -6.63 42.18
N PRO A 1193 -3.66 -7.58 42.35
CA PRO A 1193 -4.24 -7.91 43.64
C PRO A 1193 -3.16 -8.32 44.67
N TYR A 1194 -3.29 -7.89 45.92
CA TYR A 1194 -2.36 -8.30 46.98
C TYR A 1194 -2.64 -9.74 47.44
N MET A 1195 -1.80 -10.69 47.03
CA MET A 1195 -1.91 -12.10 47.42
C MET A 1195 -1.29 -12.34 48.80
N ALA A 1196 -2.11 -12.23 49.86
CA ALA A 1196 -1.66 -12.22 51.25
C ALA A 1196 -0.81 -13.42 51.70
N ASN A 1197 -0.91 -14.58 51.03
CA ASN A 1197 -0.16 -15.78 51.38
C ASN A 1197 1.26 -15.86 50.78
N GLY A 1198 1.65 -14.96 49.88
CA GLY A 1198 2.97 -14.96 49.23
C GLY A 1198 3.10 -16.01 48.11
N SER A 1199 4.32 -16.19 47.59
CA SER A 1199 4.60 -17.19 46.54
C SER A 1199 4.78 -18.60 47.12
N VAL A 1200 4.43 -19.64 46.36
CA VAL A 1200 4.64 -21.05 46.77
C VAL A 1200 6.12 -21.30 47.07
N ALA A 1201 7.03 -20.72 46.28
CA ALA A 1201 8.47 -20.80 46.52
C ALA A 1201 8.88 -20.23 47.90
N SER A 1202 8.29 -19.12 48.35
CA SER A 1202 8.56 -18.58 49.69
C SER A 1202 8.01 -19.46 50.81
N ARG A 1203 6.85 -20.10 50.60
CA ARG A 1203 6.27 -21.06 51.56
C ARG A 1203 7.06 -22.35 51.69
N LEU A 1204 7.62 -22.85 50.59
CA LEU A 1204 8.44 -24.08 50.59
C LEU A 1204 9.87 -23.87 51.11
N ARG A 1205 10.42 -22.64 51.05
CA ARG A 1205 11.81 -22.33 51.46
C ARG A 1205 11.92 -21.71 52.85
N GLY A 1206 10.81 -21.48 53.57
CA GLY A 1206 10.78 -20.90 54.92
C GLY A 1206 11.19 -19.42 55.04
N THR A 1207 11.86 -18.86 54.03
CA THR A 1207 12.31 -17.46 53.98
C THR A 1207 11.18 -16.47 53.75
N SER A 1208 11.36 -15.24 54.25
CA SER A 1208 10.46 -14.08 54.11
C SER A 1208 9.76 -13.97 52.74
N PRO A 1209 8.45 -13.62 52.70
CA PRO A 1209 7.61 -13.77 51.51
C PRO A 1209 8.02 -12.87 50.34
N SER A 1210 8.79 -13.43 49.41
CA SER A 1210 9.10 -12.81 48.12
C SER A 1210 7.96 -13.04 47.13
N PHE A 1211 7.44 -11.94 46.55
CA PHE A 1211 6.17 -11.96 45.83
C PHE A 1211 6.22 -12.48 44.38
N PHE A 1212 7.39 -12.56 43.73
CA PHE A 1212 7.53 -13.02 42.35
C PHE A 1212 8.86 -13.75 42.12
N PRO A 1213 8.87 -14.95 41.50
CA PRO A 1213 9.99 -15.36 40.65
C PRO A 1213 9.94 -14.57 39.32
N VAL A 1214 11.09 -14.40 38.65
CA VAL A 1214 11.13 -13.76 37.33
C VAL A 1214 10.62 -14.75 36.28
N MET A 1215 9.51 -14.44 35.62
CA MET A 1215 8.99 -15.25 34.52
C MET A 1215 9.59 -14.79 33.18
N HIS A 1216 10.11 -15.74 32.40
CA HIS A 1216 10.73 -15.51 31.11
C HIS A 1216 9.67 -15.53 29.98
N PRO A 1217 9.76 -14.68 28.94
CA PRO A 1217 8.63 -14.42 28.03
C PRO A 1217 8.16 -15.62 27.19
N TYR A 1218 9.03 -16.60 26.93
CA TYR A 1218 8.75 -17.76 26.07
C TYR A 1218 7.55 -18.63 26.49
N ILE A 1219 7.14 -18.62 27.76
CA ILE A 1219 6.04 -19.45 28.27
C ILE A 1219 4.67 -19.13 27.60
N PHE A 1220 4.49 -17.91 27.07
CA PHE A 1220 3.20 -17.48 26.55
C PHE A 1220 2.84 -18.02 25.15
N GLN A 1221 3.80 -18.40 24.31
CA GLN A 1221 3.47 -18.93 22.97
C GLN A 1221 2.73 -20.29 23.07
N THR A 1222 3.19 -21.17 23.96
CA THR A 1222 2.66 -22.53 24.12
C THR A 1222 1.15 -22.54 24.45
N ILE A 1223 0.69 -21.56 25.24
CA ILE A 1223 -0.73 -21.41 25.59
C ILE A 1223 -1.57 -21.01 24.36
N ARG A 1224 -1.02 -20.16 23.47
CA ARG A 1224 -1.74 -19.68 22.28
C ARG A 1224 -1.91 -20.79 21.22
N GLY A 1225 -0.97 -21.73 21.13
CA GLY A 1225 -1.12 -22.96 20.33
C GLY A 1225 -2.14 -23.93 20.91
N LEU A 1226 -2.10 -24.18 22.23
CA LEU A 1226 -3.01 -25.11 22.91
C LEU A 1226 -4.49 -24.76 22.77
N ILE A 1227 -4.85 -23.47 22.71
CA ILE A 1227 -6.24 -23.04 22.51
C ILE A 1227 -6.72 -23.32 21.07
N TRP A 1228 -5.83 -23.25 20.08
CA TRP A 1228 -6.18 -23.52 18.68
C TRP A 1228 -6.42 -25.02 18.42
N VAL A 1229 -5.61 -25.88 19.05
CA VAL A 1229 -5.76 -27.35 18.99
C VAL A 1229 -7.10 -27.83 19.57
N LEU A 1230 -7.67 -27.12 20.54
CA LEU A 1230 -8.90 -27.54 21.24
C LEU A 1230 -10.22 -27.30 20.48
N PHE A 1231 -10.22 -26.56 19.36
CA PHE A 1231 -11.45 -26.26 18.61
C PHE A 1231 -11.62 -27.06 17.30
N CYS A 1232 -10.63 -27.87 16.90
CA CYS A 1232 -10.64 -28.62 15.64
C CYS A 1232 -10.87 -30.14 15.80
N ARG A 1233 -11.55 -30.59 16.87
CA ARG A 1233 -11.79 -32.02 17.16
C ARG A 1233 -13.17 -32.36 17.78
N THR A 1234 -14.24 -31.91 17.11
CA THR A 1234 -15.62 -32.46 17.17
C THR A 1234 -16.38 -31.90 15.96
N THR A 1235 -17.06 -32.67 15.10
CA THR A 1235 -17.33 -34.13 15.08
C THR A 1235 -17.14 -34.71 13.68
N THR A 1236 -16.60 -35.93 13.62
CA THR A 1236 -17.22 -37.00 12.82
C THR A 1236 -18.01 -37.88 13.78
N ILE A 1237 -19.33 -37.69 13.79
CA ILE A 1237 -20.48 -38.52 14.20
C ILE A 1237 -21.69 -37.62 13.95
#